data_AF-A0A8S2R346-F1
#
_entry.id   AF-A0A8S2R346-F1
#
_cell.length_a   1.000
_cell.length_b   1.000
_cell.length_c   1.000
_cell.angle_alpha   90.00
_cell.angle_beta   90.00
_cell.angle_gamma   90.00
#
_symmetry.space_group_name_H-M   'P 1'
#
loop_
_entity.id
_entity.type
_entity.pdbx_description
1 polymer ?
#
loop_
_entity_poly.entity_id
_entity_poly.type
_entity_poly.pdbx_seq_one_letter_code
_entity_poly.pdbx_strand_id
1 'polypeptide(L)'
;MTTAGAVERKALGRHGIIGSLYDIRTDKLEGGNLFNRELPSSFIQLQDSANVSYHIDFNNSQQETFNNMNIEASLKLSLGCGLIDVTGSAKYLKQTKTNSHTVRVTFMYKAKTKQEHLLINTADLYKYFSLDALENPNATHVVIGILWGANVAATFERIVENRDAVEKLEGRLSVALKKVAVKIEGSANIAFEDANRTAFESLSASFSGDVLIKDCPQTIDAVMKTYENIPALLEPLNGGKGRPLEFILYPLKRMAQMFNFKLKIERLIKEVSEHLVIRIESIFEQLSVATRKFNDFLNEVKPWEQYIPTDWLKVIKERKAKHAGDELKTQRQMASLLEKIRVGTTEESEMKELIDKFDIDNPCSELSIDRFSKENNHVKTKIETLKKVSPDRSLLLTQIDSIDDIILNFYDNEVYLLHICERWSKKNKRNMLKQMRFFSQLKTKEPDNTNSIFRVIDHDLHSDLDERPEDCVVYYATHRSIESHDFLHDSLAKLSRSQISSILKQNPSLAERDLLEWHADFMKEHPSGELSKNDFITEFGKLFPRGNSANYCNHVFSTIDSDKGGKITFVKYMSAVAPMQPGNLKTRLSLIFAQCDHDGRQNIDATKLVKFLEVVAELQHGEKAVDTASARLVAKGMLEYFGKSQDKTLTKEEFIQCCEQDYKFLVPFLLITKSKLCSLCSFTFGMRILRTMTGIIDVKILESKLK
;
A
#
# COMPACT_ATOMS: atom_id res chain seq x y z
N MET A 1 -5.04 -63.22 5.08
CA MET A 1 -5.27 -61.83 4.65
C MET A 1 -6.73 -61.65 4.25
N THR A 2 -7.60 -61.24 5.16
CA THR A 2 -8.75 -60.40 4.79
C THR A 2 -9.03 -59.48 5.97
N THR A 3 -8.22 -58.43 6.09
CA THR A 3 -8.49 -57.23 6.90
C THR A 3 -9.64 -56.41 6.31
N ALA A 4 -10.64 -57.07 5.70
CA ALA A 4 -11.74 -56.43 5.04
C ALA A 4 -12.49 -55.57 6.07
N GLY A 5 -12.58 -54.26 5.80
CA GLY A 5 -13.18 -53.26 6.68
C GLY A 5 -12.30 -52.72 7.79
N ALA A 6 -10.99 -53.01 7.80
CA ALA A 6 -10.04 -52.24 8.60
C ALA A 6 -9.84 -50.84 7.98
N VAL A 7 -9.53 -49.86 8.82
CA VAL A 7 -9.28 -48.47 8.42
C VAL A 7 -7.89 -48.05 8.88
N GLU A 8 -7.11 -47.45 7.99
CA GLU A 8 -5.81 -46.87 8.32
C GLU A 8 -6.00 -45.42 8.77
N ARG A 9 -5.30 -45.04 9.86
CA ARG A 9 -5.36 -43.70 10.46
C ARG A 9 -3.97 -43.25 10.89
N LYS A 10 -3.54 -42.05 10.51
CA LYS A 10 -2.25 -41.49 10.97
C LYS A 10 -2.27 -41.30 12.49
N ALA A 11 -1.20 -41.68 13.18
CA ALA A 11 -1.12 -41.55 14.64
C ALA A 11 -0.99 -40.10 15.11
N LEU A 12 -0.25 -39.27 14.36
CA LEU A 12 -0.09 -37.82 14.60
C LEU A 12 0.36 -37.48 16.03
N GLY A 13 1.24 -38.30 16.60
CA GLY A 13 1.76 -38.14 17.95
C GLY A 13 0.86 -38.71 19.06
N ARG A 14 -0.27 -39.33 18.70
CA ARG A 14 -1.09 -40.11 19.66
C ARG A 14 -0.43 -41.45 19.95
N HIS A 15 -0.51 -41.89 21.20
CA HIS A 15 0.11 -43.12 21.68
C HIS A 15 -0.94 -44.20 21.88
N GLY A 16 -0.81 -45.30 21.14
CA GLY A 16 -1.65 -46.49 21.26
C GLY A 16 -0.81 -47.76 21.18
N ILE A 17 -1.36 -48.85 21.71
CA ILE A 17 -0.81 -50.20 21.61
C ILE A 17 -1.85 -51.12 20.95
N ILE A 18 -1.44 -52.33 20.59
CA ILE A 18 -2.39 -53.35 20.11
C ILE A 18 -3.49 -53.55 21.16
N GLY A 19 -4.74 -53.50 20.71
CA GLY A 19 -5.93 -53.58 21.55
C GLY A 19 -6.44 -52.25 22.10
N SER A 20 -5.72 -51.13 21.94
CA SER A 20 -6.23 -49.82 22.36
C SER A 20 -7.56 -49.49 21.68
N LEU A 21 -8.50 -48.94 22.44
CA LEU A 21 -9.81 -48.54 21.94
C LEU A 21 -9.74 -47.16 21.28
N TYR A 22 -10.41 -47.00 20.14
CA TYR A 22 -10.40 -45.78 19.33
C TYR A 22 -11.81 -45.37 18.94
N ASP A 23 -12.10 -44.07 18.99
CA ASP A 23 -13.30 -43.48 18.41
C ASP A 23 -12.99 -42.74 17.10
N ILE A 24 -13.46 -43.26 15.98
CA ILE A 24 -13.35 -42.62 14.66
C ILE A 24 -14.22 -41.38 14.52
N ARG A 25 -15.22 -41.19 15.40
CA ARG A 25 -16.13 -40.04 15.34
C ARG A 25 -15.44 -38.77 15.82
N THR A 26 -14.64 -38.90 16.87
CA THR A 26 -13.88 -37.81 17.51
C THR A 26 -12.37 -37.86 17.20
N ASP A 27 -11.90 -38.95 16.58
CA ASP A 27 -10.49 -39.27 16.36
C ASP A 27 -9.66 -39.27 17.66
N LYS A 28 -10.15 -39.99 18.68
CA LYS A 28 -9.50 -40.12 19.98
C LYS A 28 -9.28 -41.58 20.38
N LEU A 29 -8.24 -41.81 21.19
CA LEU A 29 -8.06 -43.06 21.91
C LEU A 29 -8.82 -42.94 23.23
N GLU A 30 -9.79 -43.81 23.46
CA GLU A 30 -10.76 -43.70 24.58
C GLU A 30 -10.26 -44.27 25.91
N GLY A 31 -8.96 -44.57 25.99
CA GLY A 31 -8.36 -45.29 27.11
C GLY A 31 -8.82 -46.75 27.20
N GLY A 32 -8.11 -47.53 27.99
CA GLY A 32 -8.35 -48.96 28.13
C GLY A 32 -7.86 -49.79 26.93
N ASN A 33 -8.09 -51.09 27.01
CA ASN A 33 -7.66 -52.06 26.02
C ASN A 33 -8.74 -53.14 25.85
N LEU A 34 -8.94 -53.61 24.63
CA LEU A 34 -9.81 -54.74 24.32
C LEU A 34 -9.39 -56.00 25.07
N PHE A 35 -8.10 -56.17 25.33
CA PHE A 35 -7.54 -57.34 25.99
C PHE A 35 -7.47 -57.15 27.50
N ASN A 36 -8.02 -58.10 28.26
CA ASN A 36 -8.03 -58.11 29.72
C ASN A 36 -6.72 -58.61 30.35
N ARG A 37 -5.80 -59.12 29.54
CA ARG A 37 -4.49 -59.65 29.92
C ARG A 37 -3.53 -59.58 28.73
N GLU A 38 -2.24 -59.76 28.97
CA GLU A 38 -1.23 -59.79 27.90
C GLU A 38 -1.49 -60.91 26.89
N LEU A 39 -1.28 -60.59 25.61
CA LEU A 39 -1.43 -61.55 24.52
C LEU A 39 -0.16 -62.40 24.36
N PRO A 40 -0.31 -63.69 24.00
CA PRO A 40 0.82 -64.48 23.55
C PRO A 40 1.51 -63.84 22.34
N SER A 41 2.84 -63.91 22.28
CA SER A 41 3.62 -63.38 21.15
C SER A 41 3.23 -64.02 19.81
N SER A 42 2.74 -65.26 19.81
CA SER A 42 2.23 -65.95 18.62
C SER A 42 0.99 -65.31 17.99
N PHE A 43 0.28 -64.44 18.73
CA PHE A 43 -0.91 -63.75 18.22
C PHE A 43 -0.54 -62.44 17.51
N ILE A 44 0.70 -61.99 17.64
CA ILE A 44 1.20 -60.74 17.08
C ILE A 44 2.25 -61.07 16.02
N GLN A 45 1.98 -60.65 14.79
CA GLN A 45 2.95 -60.67 13.71
C GLN A 45 3.77 -59.38 13.74
N LEU A 46 5.08 -59.50 13.91
CA LEU A 46 6.04 -58.41 13.78
C LEU A 46 6.83 -58.58 12.48
N GLN A 47 6.78 -57.57 11.62
CA GLN A 47 7.49 -57.53 10.34
C GLN A 47 8.45 -56.34 10.31
N ASP A 48 9.69 -56.53 9.89
CA ASP A 48 10.60 -55.42 9.64
C ASP A 48 10.15 -54.66 8.38
N SER A 49 10.08 -53.34 8.49
CA SER A 49 9.63 -52.42 7.44
C SER A 49 10.56 -51.20 7.33
N ALA A 50 11.85 -51.44 7.63
CA ALA A 50 12.89 -50.41 7.64
C ALA A 50 12.96 -49.69 6.30
N ASN A 51 12.60 -48.41 6.30
CA ASN A 51 12.62 -47.56 5.12
C ASN A 51 12.79 -46.11 5.55
N VAL A 52 13.71 -45.40 4.91
CA VAL A 52 13.92 -43.96 5.11
C VAL A 52 13.57 -43.24 3.83
N SER A 53 12.81 -42.16 3.94
CA SER A 53 12.44 -41.30 2.84
C SER A 53 12.48 -39.84 3.27
N TYR A 54 12.66 -38.96 2.30
CA TYR A 54 12.74 -37.52 2.52
C TYR A 54 11.59 -36.83 1.80
N HIS A 55 11.09 -35.75 2.38
CA HIS A 55 10.05 -34.92 1.76
C HIS A 55 10.35 -33.45 1.98
N ILE A 56 10.04 -32.61 1.00
CA ILE A 56 10.22 -31.16 1.09
C ILE A 56 8.85 -30.50 0.96
N ASP A 57 8.53 -29.60 1.88
CA ASP A 57 7.27 -28.86 1.87
C ASP A 57 7.54 -27.36 2.01
N PHE A 58 6.97 -26.56 1.11
CA PHE A 58 7.09 -25.09 1.13
C PHE A 58 5.99 -24.41 1.95
N ASN A 59 5.10 -25.20 2.58
CA ASN A 59 4.04 -24.73 3.44
C ASN A 59 3.17 -23.65 2.78
N ASN A 60 2.87 -23.83 1.48
CA ASN A 60 2.08 -22.87 0.71
C ASN A 60 0.61 -22.88 1.12
N SER A 61 0.06 -24.06 1.40
CA SER A 61 -1.31 -24.29 1.87
C SER A 61 -1.36 -25.44 2.88
N GLN A 62 -2.35 -25.44 3.78
CA GLN A 62 -2.54 -26.57 4.70
C GLN A 62 -2.96 -27.84 3.95
N GLN A 63 -3.74 -27.67 2.88
CA GLN A 63 -4.22 -28.77 2.06
C GLN A 63 -3.06 -29.54 1.40
N GLU A 64 -2.10 -28.83 0.81
CA GLU A 64 -0.88 -29.42 0.25
C GLU A 64 -0.09 -30.16 1.33
N THR A 65 0.10 -29.53 2.50
CA THR A 65 0.80 -30.17 3.62
C THR A 65 0.11 -31.45 4.10
N PHE A 66 -1.23 -31.48 4.16
CA PHE A 66 -1.98 -32.69 4.53
C PHE A 66 -1.87 -33.78 3.46
N ASN A 67 -1.93 -33.41 2.19
CA ASN A 67 -1.75 -34.33 1.06
C ASN A 67 -0.36 -34.96 1.08
N ASN A 68 0.68 -34.15 1.27
CA ASN A 68 2.08 -34.57 1.36
C ASN A 68 2.36 -35.55 2.52
N MET A 69 1.51 -35.52 3.55
CA MET A 69 1.59 -36.42 4.70
C MET A 69 0.66 -37.64 4.57
N ASN A 70 -0.01 -37.79 3.42
CA ASN A 70 -0.98 -38.84 3.12
C ASN A 70 -2.07 -38.92 4.21
N ILE A 71 -2.59 -37.78 4.65
CA ILE A 71 -3.68 -37.71 5.62
C ILE A 71 -5.01 -37.87 4.87
N GLU A 72 -5.82 -38.85 5.25
CA GLU A 72 -7.11 -39.08 4.60
C GLU A 72 -8.15 -38.00 4.90
N ALA A 73 -9.11 -37.82 4.00
CA ALA A 73 -10.15 -36.78 4.03
C ALA A 73 -10.85 -36.62 5.39
N SER A 74 -11.30 -37.72 5.99
CA SER A 74 -11.97 -37.69 7.30
C SER A 74 -11.03 -37.16 8.40
N LEU A 75 -9.77 -37.57 8.38
CA LEU A 75 -8.79 -37.12 9.37
C LEU A 75 -8.37 -35.66 9.16
N LYS A 76 -8.32 -35.20 7.90
CA LYS A 76 -8.11 -33.77 7.58
C LYS A 76 -9.20 -32.89 8.19
N LEU A 77 -10.46 -33.31 8.13
CA LEU A 77 -11.56 -32.59 8.78
C LEU A 77 -11.35 -32.50 10.29
N SER A 78 -10.95 -33.60 10.92
CA SER A 78 -10.68 -33.61 12.36
C SER A 78 -9.52 -32.69 12.74
N LEU A 79 -8.49 -32.61 11.90
CA LEU A 79 -7.38 -31.67 12.08
C LEU A 79 -7.81 -30.21 11.89
N GLY A 80 -8.51 -29.91 10.79
CA GLY A 80 -8.99 -28.56 10.48
C GLY A 80 -9.93 -28.03 11.56
N CYS A 81 -10.88 -28.86 12.00
CA CYS A 81 -11.81 -28.53 13.09
C CYS A 81 -11.15 -28.57 14.48
N GLY A 82 -9.87 -28.94 14.61
CA GLY A 82 -9.18 -28.95 15.91
C GLY A 82 -9.65 -30.05 16.88
N LEU A 83 -10.21 -31.16 16.38
CA LEU A 83 -10.55 -32.34 17.19
C LEU A 83 -9.30 -33.10 17.68
N ILE A 84 -8.18 -32.94 16.96
CA ILE A 84 -6.92 -33.66 17.23
C ILE A 84 -5.88 -32.66 17.75
N ASP A 85 -5.32 -32.98 18.92
CA ASP A 85 -4.12 -32.32 19.37
C ASP A 85 -2.88 -33.07 18.90
N VAL A 86 -2.13 -32.43 18.00
CA VAL A 86 -0.96 -33.02 17.35
C VAL A 86 0.28 -32.83 18.22
N THR A 87 1.09 -33.88 18.34
CA THR A 87 2.35 -33.83 19.10
C THR A 87 3.51 -34.41 18.28
N GLY A 88 4.73 -34.36 18.83
CA GLY A 88 5.92 -34.87 18.16
C GLY A 88 6.15 -34.21 16.80
N SER A 89 6.39 -35.02 15.77
CA SER A 89 6.58 -34.53 14.40
C SER A 89 5.33 -33.85 13.84
N ALA A 90 4.13 -34.23 14.28
CA ALA A 90 2.88 -33.73 13.71
C ALA A 90 2.58 -32.27 14.10
N LYS A 91 3.32 -31.68 15.04
CA LYS A 91 3.28 -30.23 15.33
C LYS A 91 3.50 -29.38 14.09
N TYR A 92 4.33 -29.88 13.17
CA TYR A 92 4.55 -29.33 11.84
C TYR A 92 3.24 -29.02 11.09
N LEU A 93 2.20 -29.85 11.22
CA LEU A 93 0.93 -29.69 10.50
C LEU A 93 0.17 -28.41 10.89
N LYS A 94 0.41 -27.89 12.09
CA LYS A 94 -0.20 -26.63 12.57
C LYS A 94 0.66 -25.40 12.26
N GLN A 95 1.85 -25.58 11.69
CA GLN A 95 2.78 -24.48 11.39
C GLN A 95 2.52 -23.93 9.98
N THR A 96 1.76 -22.83 9.88
CA THR A 96 1.51 -22.12 8.61
C THR A 96 2.26 -20.78 8.53
N LYS A 97 2.48 -20.27 7.31
CA LYS A 97 3.08 -18.95 7.07
C LYS A 97 2.28 -17.88 7.81
N THR A 98 2.94 -17.07 8.64
CA THR A 98 2.25 -16.07 9.48
C THR A 98 1.87 -14.81 8.70
N ASN A 99 2.63 -14.46 7.66
CA ASN A 99 2.42 -13.29 6.80
C ASN A 99 2.88 -13.62 5.36
N SER A 100 2.49 -12.82 4.36
CA SER A 100 2.79 -13.10 2.93
C SER A 100 4.25 -12.85 2.54
N HIS A 101 5.05 -12.25 3.42
CA HIS A 101 6.48 -12.03 3.22
C HIS A 101 7.34 -13.11 3.91
N THR A 102 6.72 -14.16 4.44
CA THR A 102 7.42 -15.25 5.11
C THR A 102 7.84 -16.29 4.09
N VAL A 103 9.16 -16.50 4.00
CA VAL A 103 9.74 -17.67 3.34
C VAL A 103 9.83 -18.77 4.38
N ARG A 104 9.19 -19.91 4.10
CA ARG A 104 9.24 -21.09 4.94
C ARG A 104 9.46 -22.32 4.08
N VAL A 105 10.36 -23.18 4.51
CA VAL A 105 10.55 -24.50 3.90
C VAL A 105 10.83 -25.53 4.98
N THR A 106 10.17 -26.68 4.89
CA THR A 106 10.33 -27.78 5.81
C THR A 106 10.95 -28.98 5.09
N PHE A 107 12.07 -29.46 5.62
CA PHE A 107 12.71 -30.68 5.17
C PHE A 107 12.35 -31.81 6.13
N MET A 108 11.59 -32.78 5.67
CA MET A 108 11.07 -33.90 6.46
C MET A 108 11.93 -35.15 6.27
N TYR A 109 12.41 -35.71 7.38
CA TYR A 109 12.92 -37.07 7.47
C TYR A 109 11.80 -38.00 7.92
N LYS A 110 11.53 -39.07 7.17
CA LYS A 110 10.52 -40.08 7.50
C LYS A 110 11.16 -41.46 7.55
N ALA A 111 11.28 -42.04 8.75
CA ALA A 111 11.76 -43.41 8.94
C ALA A 111 10.64 -44.33 9.40
N LYS A 112 10.42 -45.41 8.67
CA LYS A 112 9.67 -46.59 9.09
C LYS A 112 10.64 -47.62 9.62
N THR A 113 10.23 -48.38 10.63
CA THR A 113 11.10 -49.37 11.30
C THR A 113 10.47 -50.76 11.24
N LYS A 114 9.30 -50.93 11.86
CA LYS A 114 8.60 -52.20 12.00
C LYS A 114 7.10 -52.01 11.83
N GLN A 115 6.43 -53.08 11.43
CA GLN A 115 4.99 -53.17 11.40
C GLN A 115 4.53 -54.28 12.33
N GLU A 116 3.63 -53.95 13.23
CA GLU A 116 3.08 -54.86 14.23
C GLU A 116 1.60 -55.09 13.93
N HIS A 117 1.15 -56.34 13.87
CA HIS A 117 -0.21 -56.71 13.51
C HIS A 117 -0.74 -57.83 14.38
N LEU A 118 -1.98 -57.69 14.82
CA LEU A 118 -2.74 -58.73 15.48
C LEU A 118 -3.30 -59.70 14.45
N LEU A 119 -3.03 -60.98 14.64
CA LEU A 119 -3.62 -62.07 13.86
C LEU A 119 -5.05 -62.33 14.32
N ILE A 120 -5.99 -61.50 13.86
CA ILE A 120 -7.41 -61.52 14.27
C ILE A 120 -8.12 -62.88 14.10
N ASN A 121 -7.63 -63.73 13.20
CA ASN A 121 -8.20 -65.05 12.92
C ASN A 121 -7.61 -66.17 13.79
N THR A 122 -6.78 -65.84 14.77
CA THR A 122 -6.17 -66.83 15.66
C THR A 122 -7.22 -67.47 16.55
N ALA A 123 -7.18 -68.80 16.63
CA ALA A 123 -8.03 -69.54 17.57
C ALA A 123 -7.81 -69.03 19.00
N ASP A 124 -8.86 -69.03 19.81
CA ASP A 124 -8.83 -68.62 21.23
C ASP A 124 -8.55 -67.14 21.54
N LEU A 125 -8.34 -66.27 20.54
CA LEU A 125 -8.16 -64.82 20.76
C LEU A 125 -9.29 -64.20 21.59
N TYR A 126 -10.53 -64.64 21.37
CA TYR A 126 -11.72 -64.16 22.08
C TYR A 126 -11.66 -64.37 23.61
N LYS A 127 -10.88 -65.34 24.10
CA LYS A 127 -10.71 -65.61 25.54
C LYS A 127 -10.01 -64.45 26.27
N TYR A 128 -9.33 -63.58 25.52
CA TYR A 128 -8.62 -62.42 26.03
C TYR A 128 -9.47 -61.16 26.01
N PHE A 129 -10.65 -61.17 25.37
CA PHE A 129 -11.48 -59.98 25.25
C PHE A 129 -12.08 -59.55 26.59
N SER A 130 -12.09 -58.24 26.82
CA SER A 130 -12.86 -57.56 27.85
C SER A 130 -14.24 -57.23 27.29
N LEU A 131 -15.28 -57.77 27.93
CA LEU A 131 -16.67 -57.45 27.58
C LEU A 131 -16.99 -55.96 27.80
N ASP A 132 -16.45 -55.37 28.86
CA ASP A 132 -16.62 -53.94 29.14
C ASP A 132 -15.98 -53.08 28.05
N ALA A 133 -14.82 -53.49 27.52
CA ALA A 133 -14.17 -52.81 26.40
C ALA A 133 -14.98 -52.92 25.10
N LEU A 134 -15.56 -54.09 24.83
CA LEU A 134 -16.46 -54.32 23.70
C LEU A 134 -17.77 -53.55 23.81
N GLU A 135 -18.24 -53.26 25.01
CA GLU A 135 -19.43 -52.46 25.30
C GLU A 135 -19.11 -50.99 25.61
N ASN A 136 -17.87 -50.52 25.39
CA ASN A 136 -17.54 -49.11 25.60
C ASN A 136 -18.33 -48.22 24.60
N PRO A 137 -19.21 -47.30 25.05
CA PRO A 137 -20.05 -46.48 24.16
C PRO A 137 -19.25 -45.42 23.38
N ASN A 138 -18.08 -45.05 23.91
CA ASN A 138 -17.24 -44.03 23.30
C ASN A 138 -16.29 -44.64 22.27
N ALA A 139 -15.97 -45.93 22.33
CA ALA A 139 -15.11 -46.57 21.34
C ALA A 139 -15.89 -47.12 20.14
N THR A 140 -15.37 -46.97 18.93
CA THR A 140 -15.94 -47.56 17.70
C THR A 140 -15.05 -48.64 17.09
N HIS A 141 -13.74 -48.53 17.28
CA HIS A 141 -12.72 -49.40 16.72
C HIS A 141 -11.72 -49.83 17.79
N VAL A 142 -10.93 -50.85 17.45
CA VAL A 142 -9.76 -51.29 18.19
C VAL A 142 -8.53 -51.25 17.30
N VAL A 143 -7.38 -50.85 17.86
CA VAL A 143 -6.08 -50.90 17.18
C VAL A 143 -5.65 -52.35 17.03
N ILE A 144 -5.63 -52.86 15.79
CA ILE A 144 -5.15 -54.21 15.46
C ILE A 144 -3.79 -54.19 14.78
N GLY A 145 -3.30 -53.04 14.36
CA GLY A 145 -1.97 -52.93 13.77
C GLY A 145 -1.38 -51.55 13.96
N ILE A 146 -0.05 -51.48 14.00
CA ILE A 146 0.72 -50.25 14.17
C ILE A 146 1.89 -50.28 13.22
N LEU A 147 2.02 -49.23 12.41
CA LEU A 147 3.26 -48.93 11.70
C LEU A 147 4.13 -48.08 12.63
N TRP A 148 5.31 -48.57 12.96
CA TRP A 148 6.26 -47.93 13.84
C TRP A 148 7.34 -47.17 13.06
N GLY A 149 7.88 -46.12 13.68
CA GLY A 149 8.99 -45.36 13.14
C GLY A 149 9.18 -44.01 13.82
N ALA A 150 9.78 -43.05 13.11
CA ALA A 150 9.85 -41.67 13.55
C ALA A 150 9.93 -40.73 12.36
N ASN A 151 9.25 -39.60 12.48
CA ASN A 151 9.42 -38.48 11.57
C ASN A 151 10.12 -37.33 12.29
N VAL A 152 10.91 -36.55 11.54
CA VAL A 152 11.53 -35.31 12.02
C VAL A 152 11.37 -34.25 10.95
N ALA A 153 10.82 -33.11 11.34
CA ALA A 153 10.65 -31.92 10.53
C ALA A 153 11.71 -30.89 10.92
N ALA A 154 12.55 -30.48 9.98
CA ALA A 154 13.42 -29.32 10.11
C ALA A 154 12.82 -28.17 9.29
N THR A 155 12.30 -27.15 9.96
CA THR A 155 11.63 -26.00 9.33
C THR A 155 12.54 -24.80 9.36
N PHE A 156 12.88 -24.29 8.18
CA PHE A 156 13.65 -23.06 7.99
C PHE A 156 12.70 -21.91 7.66
N GLU A 157 12.85 -20.79 8.37
CA GLU A 157 11.97 -19.64 8.23
C GLU A 157 12.73 -18.31 8.30
N ARG A 158 12.28 -17.35 7.46
CA ARG A 158 12.67 -15.94 7.50
C ARG A 158 11.55 -15.04 6.95
N ILE A 159 11.43 -13.84 7.50
CA ILE A 159 10.64 -12.75 6.90
C ILE A 159 11.55 -11.94 5.96
N VAL A 160 11.10 -11.72 4.73
CA VAL A 160 11.80 -10.91 3.72
C VAL A 160 11.05 -9.61 3.43
N GLU A 161 11.64 -8.74 2.61
CA GLU A 161 11.14 -7.38 2.42
C GLU A 161 9.86 -7.31 1.57
N ASN A 162 9.76 -8.14 0.54
CA ASN A 162 8.67 -8.12 -0.44
C ASN A 162 8.43 -9.50 -1.07
N ARG A 163 7.34 -9.64 -1.82
CA ARG A 163 6.94 -10.90 -2.48
C ARG A 163 7.92 -11.39 -3.54
N ASP A 164 8.53 -10.50 -4.32
CA ASP A 164 9.54 -10.90 -5.31
C ASP A 164 10.76 -11.56 -4.64
N ALA A 165 11.14 -11.07 -3.44
CA ALA A 165 12.19 -11.68 -2.64
C ALA A 165 11.78 -13.05 -2.08
N VAL A 166 10.49 -13.25 -1.77
CA VAL A 166 9.94 -14.55 -1.35
C VAL A 166 10.14 -15.56 -2.48
N GLU A 167 9.62 -15.26 -3.67
CA GLU A 167 9.68 -16.17 -4.83
C GLU A 167 11.13 -16.53 -5.20
N LYS A 168 12.03 -15.54 -5.21
CA LYS A 168 13.45 -15.76 -5.50
C LYS A 168 14.13 -16.65 -4.46
N LEU A 169 13.86 -16.43 -3.17
CA LEU A 169 14.49 -17.23 -2.10
C LEU A 169 13.91 -18.65 -2.06
N GLU A 170 12.59 -18.81 -2.19
CA GLU A 170 11.93 -20.12 -2.26
C GLU A 170 12.44 -20.94 -3.45
N GLY A 171 12.59 -20.32 -4.62
CA GLY A 171 13.17 -20.97 -5.80
C GLY A 171 14.59 -21.50 -5.55
N ARG A 172 15.45 -20.69 -4.90
CA ARG A 172 16.82 -21.11 -4.53
C ARG A 172 16.81 -22.26 -3.52
N LEU A 173 15.98 -22.17 -2.48
CA LEU A 173 15.84 -23.21 -1.45
C LEU A 173 15.32 -24.53 -2.04
N SER A 174 14.42 -24.46 -3.02
CA SER A 174 13.89 -25.64 -3.73
C SER A 174 14.97 -26.40 -4.49
N VAL A 175 15.79 -25.68 -5.26
CA VAL A 175 16.92 -26.28 -5.97
C VAL A 175 17.91 -26.90 -4.97
N ALA A 176 18.22 -26.19 -3.89
CA ALA A 176 19.16 -26.66 -2.88
C ALA A 176 18.68 -27.94 -2.18
N LEU A 177 17.45 -27.98 -1.67
CA LEU A 177 16.94 -29.16 -0.96
C LEU A 177 16.72 -30.36 -1.88
N LYS A 178 16.33 -30.15 -3.14
CA LYS A 178 16.24 -31.25 -4.12
C LYS A 178 17.62 -31.90 -4.35
N LYS A 179 18.69 -31.10 -4.47
CA LYS A 179 20.06 -31.63 -4.56
C LYS A 179 20.45 -32.42 -3.30
N VAL A 180 20.05 -31.93 -2.11
CA VAL A 180 20.29 -32.63 -0.84
C VAL A 180 19.57 -33.98 -0.80
N ALA A 181 18.28 -34.02 -1.12
CA ALA A 181 17.50 -35.26 -1.14
C ALA A 181 18.12 -36.32 -2.08
N VAL A 182 18.50 -35.93 -3.30
CA VAL A 182 19.17 -36.83 -4.27
C VAL A 182 20.49 -37.38 -3.74
N LYS A 183 21.26 -36.56 -3.02
CA LYS A 183 22.53 -36.98 -2.41
C LYS A 183 22.30 -38.06 -1.35
N ILE A 184 21.27 -37.93 -0.52
CA ILE A 184 20.99 -38.89 0.55
C ILE A 184 20.37 -40.18 0.03
N GLU A 185 19.57 -40.10 -1.05
CA GLU A 185 19.01 -41.27 -1.75
C GLU A 185 20.05 -42.03 -2.60
N GLY A 186 21.33 -41.66 -2.52
CA GLY A 186 22.45 -42.45 -3.04
C GLY A 186 22.69 -42.37 -4.55
N SER A 187 22.09 -41.38 -5.25
CA SER A 187 22.05 -41.39 -6.72
C SER A 187 23.04 -40.44 -7.43
N ALA A 188 23.88 -39.68 -6.72
CA ALA A 188 25.03 -38.98 -7.31
C ALA A 188 25.91 -38.31 -6.23
N ASN A 189 27.21 -38.19 -6.49
CA ASN A 189 28.14 -37.40 -5.68
C ASN A 189 27.96 -35.89 -6.00
N ILE A 190 26.79 -35.34 -5.69
CA ILE A 190 26.47 -33.93 -5.95
C ILE A 190 27.09 -33.08 -4.84
N ALA A 191 28.07 -32.26 -5.21
CA ALA A 191 28.61 -31.26 -4.30
C ALA A 191 27.50 -30.25 -3.93
N PHE A 192 27.31 -30.02 -2.63
CA PHE A 192 26.41 -28.97 -2.16
C PHE A 192 27.17 -27.63 -2.25
N GLU A 193 27.03 -26.95 -3.39
CA GLU A 193 27.73 -25.68 -3.67
C GLU A 193 27.48 -24.61 -2.58
N ASP A 194 28.47 -23.76 -2.33
CA ASP A 194 28.40 -22.72 -1.29
C ASP A 194 27.28 -21.67 -1.55
N ALA A 195 26.92 -21.43 -2.82
CA ALA A 195 25.78 -20.58 -3.18
C ALA A 195 24.43 -21.14 -2.66
N ASN A 196 24.34 -22.46 -2.43
CA ASN A 196 23.18 -23.10 -1.83
C ASN A 196 23.23 -23.05 -0.30
N ARG A 197 24.42 -23.13 0.31
CA ARG A 197 24.60 -22.97 1.77
C ARG A 197 24.21 -21.58 2.25
N THR A 198 24.72 -20.56 1.57
CA THR A 198 24.41 -19.15 1.87
C THR A 198 22.92 -18.83 1.78
N ALA A 199 22.14 -19.61 1.03
CA ALA A 199 20.69 -19.46 1.01
C ALA A 199 20.06 -19.77 2.38
N PHE A 200 20.62 -20.70 3.16
CA PHE A 200 20.13 -21.12 4.49
C PHE A 200 20.70 -20.31 5.65
N GLU A 201 21.89 -19.72 5.51
CA GLU A 201 22.57 -18.98 6.59
C GLU A 201 21.74 -17.84 7.19
N SER A 202 20.82 -17.28 6.40
CA SER A 202 19.93 -16.20 6.84
C SER A 202 18.60 -16.68 7.43
N LEU A 203 18.30 -17.98 7.39
CA LEU A 203 17.06 -18.55 7.92
C LEU A 203 17.27 -19.05 9.35
N SER A 204 16.25 -18.86 10.17
CA SER A 204 16.15 -19.53 11.47
C SER A 204 15.66 -20.96 11.28
N ALA A 205 16.23 -21.93 11.99
CA ALA A 205 15.80 -23.33 11.91
C ALA A 205 15.11 -23.78 13.21
N SER A 206 14.00 -24.49 13.05
CA SER A 206 13.22 -25.07 14.13
C SER A 206 12.92 -26.54 13.85
N PHE A 207 12.72 -27.33 14.92
CA PHE A 207 12.58 -28.77 14.82
C PHE A 207 11.28 -29.26 15.46
N SER A 208 10.59 -30.16 14.77
CA SER A 208 9.45 -30.92 15.32
C SER A 208 9.65 -32.39 14.98
N GLY A 209 9.82 -33.25 15.97
CA GLY A 209 10.15 -34.65 15.70
C GLY A 209 9.65 -35.63 16.75
N ASP A 210 9.67 -36.91 16.38
CA ASP A 210 9.29 -38.04 17.23
C ASP A 210 10.46 -38.58 18.07
N VAL A 211 11.67 -38.10 17.79
CA VAL A 211 12.90 -38.35 18.55
C VAL A 211 13.32 -37.09 19.30
N LEU A 212 13.97 -37.27 20.45
CA LEU A 212 14.49 -36.15 21.23
C LEU A 212 15.82 -35.67 20.63
N ILE A 213 15.82 -34.45 20.13
CA ILE A 213 17.02 -33.76 19.63
C ILE A 213 17.41 -32.74 20.69
N LYS A 214 18.57 -32.92 21.34
CA LYS A 214 19.03 -32.07 22.45
C LYS A 214 19.43 -30.68 21.98
N ASP A 215 20.28 -30.62 20.96
CA ASP A 215 20.79 -29.38 20.39
C ASP A 215 20.11 -29.15 19.04
N CYS A 216 19.18 -28.19 18.99
CA CYS A 216 18.44 -27.86 17.77
C CYS A 216 19.38 -27.22 16.73
N PRO A 217 19.67 -27.93 15.63
CA PRO A 217 20.61 -27.43 14.63
C PRO A 217 20.10 -26.14 13.99
N GLN A 218 21.00 -25.20 13.69
CA GLN A 218 20.66 -23.93 13.05
C GLN A 218 21.10 -23.84 11.58
N THR A 219 21.97 -24.74 11.12
CA THR A 219 22.47 -24.74 9.74
C THR A 219 22.06 -26.02 9.02
N ILE A 220 21.94 -25.95 7.69
CA ILE A 220 21.61 -27.11 6.86
C ILE A 220 22.59 -28.27 7.05
N ASP A 221 23.89 -28.01 7.15
CA ASP A 221 24.89 -29.07 7.39
C ASP A 221 24.70 -29.75 8.76
N ALA A 222 24.27 -29.01 9.78
CA ALA A 222 23.99 -29.57 11.11
C ALA A 222 22.65 -30.33 11.13
N VAL A 223 21.65 -29.89 10.36
CA VAL A 223 20.41 -30.66 10.12
C VAL A 223 20.74 -32.01 9.49
N MET A 224 21.58 -32.00 8.46
CA MET A 224 22.00 -33.22 7.75
C MET A 224 22.70 -34.22 8.67
N LYS A 225 23.68 -33.76 9.47
CA LYS A 225 24.33 -34.61 10.49
C LYS A 225 23.35 -35.17 11.52
N THR A 226 22.33 -34.37 11.87
CA THR A 226 21.27 -34.83 12.78
C THR A 226 20.47 -35.96 12.13
N TYR A 227 20.13 -35.84 10.85
CA TYR A 227 19.39 -36.87 10.10
C TYR A 227 20.18 -38.16 9.97
N GLU A 228 21.49 -38.09 9.73
CA GLU A 228 22.39 -39.25 9.74
C GLU A 228 22.41 -39.97 11.11
N ASN A 229 22.22 -39.22 12.21
CA ASN A 229 22.20 -39.77 13.56
C ASN A 229 20.81 -40.23 14.04
N ILE A 230 19.71 -39.98 13.30
CA ILE A 230 18.36 -40.39 13.71
C ILE A 230 18.24 -41.90 13.97
N PRO A 231 18.81 -42.81 13.14
CA PRO A 231 18.77 -44.24 13.42
C PRO A 231 19.31 -44.61 14.81
N ALA A 232 20.43 -44.02 15.24
CA ALA A 232 20.98 -44.24 16.58
C ALA A 232 20.08 -43.68 17.70
N LEU A 233 19.38 -42.56 17.44
CA LEU A 233 18.39 -42.00 18.37
C LEU A 233 17.10 -42.83 18.46
N LEU A 234 16.81 -43.65 17.45
CA LEU A 234 15.66 -44.55 17.40
C LEU A 234 15.89 -45.86 18.16
N GLU A 235 17.13 -46.39 18.18
CA GLU A 235 17.47 -47.64 18.87
C GLU A 235 16.95 -47.75 20.33
N PRO A 236 17.13 -46.74 21.22
CA PRO A 236 16.64 -46.84 22.59
C PRO A 236 15.11 -46.71 22.71
N LEU A 237 14.41 -46.28 21.65
CA LEU A 237 12.97 -46.02 21.70
C LEU A 237 12.17 -47.28 21.36
N ASN A 238 11.46 -47.82 22.36
CA ASN A 238 10.57 -48.97 22.21
C ASN A 238 11.29 -50.20 21.57
N GLY A 239 12.51 -50.48 22.01
CA GLY A 239 13.35 -51.56 21.49
C GLY A 239 13.65 -51.42 19.99
N GLY A 240 13.92 -50.19 19.54
CA GLY A 240 14.19 -49.86 18.13
C GLY A 240 12.95 -49.73 17.24
N LYS A 241 11.73 -49.92 17.77
CA LYS A 241 10.49 -49.66 17.00
C LYS A 241 10.28 -48.15 16.79
N GLY A 242 10.61 -47.30 17.75
CA GLY A 242 10.24 -45.88 17.69
C GLY A 242 8.79 -45.61 18.14
N ARG A 243 8.14 -44.63 17.52
CA ARG A 243 6.77 -44.16 17.83
C ARG A 243 5.73 -44.66 16.81
N PRO A 244 4.44 -44.68 17.16
CA PRO A 244 3.39 -44.98 16.19
C PRO A 244 3.34 -43.90 15.10
N LEU A 245 3.40 -44.32 13.83
CA LEU A 245 3.19 -43.47 12.66
C LEU A 245 1.75 -43.60 12.14
N GLU A 246 1.24 -44.82 12.10
CA GLU A 246 -0.11 -45.16 11.63
C GLU A 246 -0.72 -46.26 12.50
N PHE A 247 -2.03 -46.19 12.68
CA PHE A 247 -2.86 -47.22 13.29
C PHE A 247 -3.70 -47.91 12.22
N ILE A 248 -3.87 -49.22 12.39
CA ILE A 248 -4.80 -50.03 11.63
C ILE A 248 -5.93 -50.40 12.58
N LEU A 249 -7.10 -49.85 12.30
CA LEU A 249 -8.26 -49.90 13.17
C LEU A 249 -9.25 -50.92 12.64
N TYR A 250 -9.75 -51.79 13.52
CA TYR A 250 -10.78 -52.76 13.18
C TYR A 250 -12.08 -52.46 13.93
N PRO A 251 -13.25 -52.49 13.27
CA PRO A 251 -14.51 -52.14 13.93
C PRO A 251 -14.83 -53.09 15.09
N LEU A 252 -15.15 -52.54 16.27
CA LEU A 252 -15.54 -53.34 17.44
C LEU A 252 -16.80 -54.18 17.17
N LYS A 253 -17.72 -53.67 16.33
CA LYS A 253 -18.90 -54.42 15.87
C LYS A 253 -18.51 -55.70 15.14
N ARG A 254 -17.48 -55.65 14.28
CA ARG A 254 -16.98 -56.83 13.57
C ARG A 254 -16.24 -57.77 14.52
N MET A 255 -15.43 -57.23 15.45
CA MET A 255 -14.81 -58.07 16.49
C MET A 255 -15.86 -58.88 17.25
N ALA A 256 -16.93 -58.23 17.75
CA ALA A 256 -18.01 -58.89 18.48
C ALA A 256 -18.71 -60.00 17.66
N GLN A 257 -18.93 -59.74 16.36
CA GLN A 257 -19.55 -60.70 15.44
C GLN A 257 -18.71 -61.96 15.23
N MET A 258 -17.37 -61.85 15.24
CA MET A 258 -16.48 -63.01 15.00
C MET A 258 -16.64 -64.14 16.02
N PHE A 259 -17.21 -63.88 17.20
CA PHE A 259 -17.45 -64.89 18.24
C PHE A 259 -18.91 -64.91 18.72
N ASN A 260 -19.85 -64.49 17.87
CA ASN A 260 -21.29 -64.51 18.12
C ASN A 260 -21.73 -63.72 19.37
N PHE A 261 -21.00 -62.65 19.74
CA PHE A 261 -21.41 -61.77 20.83
C PHE A 261 -22.32 -60.65 20.33
N LYS A 262 -23.50 -60.56 20.93
CA LYS A 262 -24.47 -59.50 20.63
C LYS A 262 -24.19 -58.28 21.52
N LEU A 263 -23.67 -57.22 20.90
CA LEU A 263 -23.48 -55.93 21.55
C LEU A 263 -24.83 -55.34 22.01
N LYS A 264 -24.88 -54.82 23.24
CA LYS A 264 -26.04 -54.05 23.73
C LYS A 264 -26.12 -52.64 23.14
N ILE A 265 -24.98 -52.09 22.72
CA ILE A 265 -24.86 -50.71 22.25
C ILE A 265 -24.68 -50.68 20.74
N GLU A 266 -25.50 -49.86 20.08
CA GLU A 266 -25.35 -49.56 18.66
C GLU A 266 -24.40 -48.38 18.46
N ARG A 267 -23.50 -48.50 17.48
CA ARG A 267 -22.46 -47.51 17.17
C ARG A 267 -22.64 -47.06 15.73
N LEU A 268 -23.43 -46.00 15.54
CA LEU A 268 -23.58 -45.39 14.24
C LEU A 268 -22.32 -44.60 13.90
N ILE A 269 -21.84 -44.79 12.67
CA ILE A 269 -20.75 -44.02 12.07
C ILE A 269 -21.27 -43.56 10.72
N LYS A 270 -21.54 -42.26 10.59
CA LYS A 270 -21.93 -41.63 9.33
C LYS A 270 -20.70 -40.97 8.73
N GLU A 271 -20.37 -41.35 7.50
CA GLU A 271 -19.32 -40.66 6.74
C GLU A 271 -19.83 -39.30 6.27
N VAL A 272 -18.92 -38.33 6.22
CA VAL A 272 -19.20 -36.99 5.70
C VAL A 272 -19.05 -37.01 4.20
N SER A 273 -19.99 -36.40 3.48
CA SER A 273 -19.97 -36.31 2.02
C SER A 273 -18.70 -35.61 1.53
N GLU A 274 -18.13 -36.12 0.43
CA GLU A 274 -16.92 -35.57 -0.18
C GLU A 274 -17.07 -34.08 -0.53
N HIS A 275 -18.25 -33.67 -1.00
CA HIS A 275 -18.55 -32.27 -1.28
C HIS A 275 -18.41 -31.39 -0.03
N LEU A 276 -18.93 -31.84 1.13
CA LEU A 276 -18.80 -31.09 2.38
C LEU A 276 -17.34 -31.07 2.86
N VAL A 277 -16.59 -32.16 2.67
CA VAL A 277 -15.15 -32.19 2.97
C VAL A 277 -14.42 -31.08 2.21
N ILE A 278 -14.57 -31.04 0.89
CA ILE A 278 -13.91 -30.05 0.01
C ILE A 278 -14.30 -28.62 0.42
N ARG A 279 -15.58 -28.39 0.74
CA ARG A 279 -16.06 -27.08 1.17
C ARG A 279 -15.43 -26.64 2.50
N ILE A 280 -15.32 -27.54 3.48
CA ILE A 280 -14.68 -27.24 4.77
C ILE A 280 -13.18 -26.95 4.58
N GLU A 281 -12.47 -27.78 3.78
CA GLU A 281 -11.05 -27.56 3.48
C GLU A 281 -10.83 -26.18 2.84
N SER A 282 -11.68 -25.79 1.88
CA SER A 282 -11.61 -24.48 1.23
C SER A 282 -11.75 -23.32 2.21
N ILE A 283 -12.62 -23.43 3.22
CA ILE A 283 -12.82 -22.38 4.22
C ILE A 283 -11.60 -22.22 5.12
N PHE A 284 -10.99 -23.33 5.57
CA PHE A 284 -9.77 -23.25 6.37
C PHE A 284 -8.59 -22.65 5.59
N GLU A 285 -8.53 -22.90 4.28
CA GLU A 285 -7.53 -22.24 3.43
C GLU A 285 -7.83 -20.73 3.30
N GLN A 286 -9.09 -20.34 3.06
CA GLN A 286 -9.50 -18.93 3.01
C GLN A 286 -9.22 -18.19 4.33
N LEU A 287 -9.52 -18.82 5.47
CA LEU A 287 -9.15 -18.35 6.81
C LEU A 287 -7.65 -18.08 6.92
N SER A 288 -6.84 -19.05 6.49
CA SER A 288 -5.37 -18.94 6.53
C SER A 288 -4.86 -17.80 5.62
N VAL A 289 -5.45 -17.60 4.45
CA VAL A 289 -5.15 -16.48 3.54
C VAL A 289 -5.55 -15.13 4.18
N ALA A 290 -6.76 -15.04 4.73
CA ALA A 290 -7.26 -13.83 5.37
C ALA A 290 -6.42 -13.43 6.60
N THR A 291 -6.04 -14.38 7.43
CA THR A 291 -5.13 -14.18 8.57
C THR A 291 -3.76 -13.66 8.11
N ARG A 292 -3.18 -14.22 7.03
CA ARG A 292 -1.92 -13.73 6.44
C ARG A 292 -2.04 -12.28 5.98
N LYS A 293 -3.09 -11.95 5.22
CA LYS A 293 -3.36 -10.57 4.75
C LYS A 293 -3.51 -9.58 5.92
N PHE A 294 -4.21 -9.99 6.98
CA PHE A 294 -4.39 -9.15 8.16
C PHE A 294 -3.07 -8.94 8.90
N ASN A 295 -2.26 -9.98 9.05
CA ASN A 295 -0.93 -9.88 9.65
C ASN A 295 0.04 -9.02 8.82
N ASP A 296 -0.06 -9.04 7.49
CA ASP A 296 0.71 -8.12 6.62
C ASP A 296 0.40 -6.65 6.97
N PHE A 297 -0.89 -6.33 7.09
CA PHE A 297 -1.32 -4.99 7.51
C PHE A 297 -0.80 -4.63 8.90
N LEU A 298 -0.91 -5.54 9.88
CA LEU A 298 -0.38 -5.31 11.23
C LEU A 298 1.13 -5.08 11.24
N ASN A 299 1.88 -5.84 10.44
CA ASN A 299 3.33 -5.71 10.33
C ASN A 299 3.75 -4.40 9.67
N GLU A 300 2.94 -3.87 8.74
CA GLU A 300 3.16 -2.55 8.17
C GLU A 300 2.94 -1.42 9.19
N VAL A 301 1.94 -1.56 10.05
CA VAL A 301 1.60 -0.58 11.10
C VAL A 301 2.60 -0.59 12.24
N LYS A 302 3.10 -1.78 12.65
CA LYS A 302 3.92 -1.97 13.84
C LYS A 302 5.11 -1.01 13.99
N PRO A 303 5.96 -0.75 12.98
CA PRO A 303 7.09 0.17 13.10
C PRO A 303 6.67 1.64 13.28
N TRP A 304 5.41 1.96 12.97
CA TRP A 304 4.86 3.30 12.99
C TRP A 304 3.91 3.55 14.17
N GLU A 305 3.67 2.55 15.04
CA GLU A 305 2.68 2.64 16.13
C GLU A 305 2.77 3.94 16.93
N GLN A 306 3.96 4.37 17.33
CA GLN A 306 4.15 5.61 18.11
C GLN A 306 3.78 6.92 17.36
N TYR A 307 3.58 6.88 16.04
CA TYR A 307 3.22 8.02 15.20
C TYR A 307 1.77 7.95 14.69
N ILE A 308 1.00 6.95 15.13
CA ILE A 308 -0.39 6.74 14.74
C ILE A 308 -1.29 7.08 15.94
N PRO A 309 -2.43 7.78 15.73
CA PRO A 309 -3.33 8.13 16.82
C PRO A 309 -3.78 6.90 17.62
N THR A 310 -3.84 7.04 18.94
CA THR A 310 -4.17 5.95 19.87
C THR A 310 -5.53 5.33 19.57
N ASP A 311 -6.53 6.14 19.20
CA ASP A 311 -7.87 5.66 18.85
C ASP A 311 -7.86 4.79 17.59
N TRP A 312 -7.03 5.11 16.60
CA TRP A 312 -6.90 4.31 15.38
C TRP A 312 -6.24 2.96 15.70
N LEU A 313 -5.19 2.97 16.54
CA LEU A 313 -4.54 1.75 17.00
C LEU A 313 -5.46 0.88 17.86
N LYS A 314 -6.33 1.48 18.67
CA LYS A 314 -7.32 0.77 19.48
C LYS A 314 -8.24 -0.08 18.60
N VAL A 315 -8.78 0.49 17.51
CA VAL A 315 -9.61 -0.23 16.53
C VAL A 315 -8.86 -1.42 15.93
N ILE A 316 -7.59 -1.25 15.56
CA ILE A 316 -6.77 -2.32 14.99
C ILE A 316 -6.50 -3.43 16.02
N LYS A 317 -6.15 -3.07 17.26
CA LYS A 317 -5.86 -4.02 18.34
C LYS A 317 -7.11 -4.80 18.75
N GLU A 318 -8.26 -4.14 18.85
CA GLU A 318 -9.56 -4.78 19.10
C GLU A 318 -9.93 -5.74 17.97
N ARG A 319 -9.72 -5.34 16.71
CA ARG A 319 -9.94 -6.23 15.55
C ARG A 319 -9.05 -7.48 15.63
N LYS A 320 -7.78 -7.33 16.01
CA LYS A 320 -6.85 -8.47 16.17
C LYS A 320 -7.31 -9.43 17.28
N ALA A 321 -7.71 -8.91 18.43
CA ALA A 321 -8.21 -9.73 19.52
C ALA A 321 -9.50 -10.47 19.12
N LYS A 322 -10.41 -9.76 18.45
CA LYS A 322 -11.67 -10.32 17.94
C LYS A 322 -11.42 -11.44 16.92
N HIS A 323 -10.50 -11.23 15.98
CA HIS A 323 -10.12 -12.22 14.96
C HIS A 323 -9.69 -13.56 15.57
N ALA A 324 -8.73 -13.53 16.51
CA ALA A 324 -8.26 -14.76 17.16
C ALA A 324 -9.37 -15.46 17.97
N GLY A 325 -10.24 -14.69 18.63
CA GLY A 325 -11.37 -15.24 19.38
C GLY A 325 -12.43 -15.90 18.49
N ASP A 326 -12.78 -15.25 17.38
CA ASP A 326 -13.79 -15.75 16.44
C ASP A 326 -13.31 -16.97 15.65
N GLU A 327 -12.03 -17.01 15.25
CA GLU A 327 -11.43 -18.19 14.62
C GLU A 327 -11.57 -19.44 15.51
N LEU A 328 -11.17 -19.32 16.78
CA LEU A 328 -11.25 -20.42 17.74
C LEU A 328 -12.69 -20.80 18.08
N LYS A 329 -13.61 -19.83 18.13
CA LYS A 329 -15.05 -20.06 18.31
C LYS A 329 -15.63 -20.85 17.14
N THR A 330 -15.35 -20.42 15.91
CA THR A 330 -15.80 -21.12 14.68
C THR A 330 -15.24 -22.53 14.62
N GLN A 331 -13.94 -22.71 14.89
CA GLN A 331 -13.31 -24.03 14.89
C GLN A 331 -13.99 -24.98 15.88
N ARG A 332 -14.31 -24.52 17.10
CA ARG A 332 -15.06 -25.32 18.10
C ARG A 332 -16.48 -25.66 17.67
N GLN A 333 -17.18 -24.73 17.02
CA GLN A 333 -18.54 -24.98 16.50
C GLN A 333 -18.51 -26.04 15.40
N MET A 334 -17.56 -25.95 14.46
CA MET A 334 -17.36 -26.95 13.42
C MET A 334 -16.96 -28.31 14.02
N ALA A 335 -16.10 -28.35 15.03
CA ALA A 335 -15.73 -29.58 15.74
C ALA A 335 -16.96 -30.28 16.34
N SER A 336 -17.79 -29.54 17.05
CA SER A 336 -19.00 -30.07 17.69
C SER A 336 -20.01 -30.58 16.66
N LEU A 337 -20.24 -29.86 15.56
CA LEU A 337 -21.12 -30.30 14.49
C LEU A 337 -20.57 -31.53 13.77
N LEU A 338 -19.27 -31.57 13.48
CA LEU A 338 -18.62 -32.71 12.83
C LEU A 338 -18.80 -33.99 13.65
N GLU A 339 -18.61 -33.92 14.97
CA GLU A 339 -18.87 -35.04 15.88
C GLU A 339 -20.34 -35.48 15.82
N LYS A 340 -21.28 -34.55 15.96
CA LYS A 340 -22.72 -34.84 15.91
C LYS A 340 -23.15 -35.48 14.59
N ILE A 341 -22.60 -35.02 13.46
CA ILE A 341 -22.85 -35.57 12.11
C ILE A 341 -22.35 -37.00 12.05
N ARG A 342 -21.11 -37.26 12.50
CA ARG A 342 -20.51 -38.61 12.48
C ARG A 342 -21.23 -39.60 13.39
N VAL A 343 -21.78 -39.14 14.51
CA VAL A 343 -22.66 -39.94 15.38
C VAL A 343 -24.05 -40.16 14.75
N GLY A 344 -24.45 -39.31 13.79
CA GLY A 344 -25.78 -39.33 13.16
C GLY A 344 -26.88 -38.65 13.98
N THR A 345 -26.51 -37.76 14.91
CA THR A 345 -27.46 -36.96 15.70
C THR A 345 -27.93 -35.69 14.98
N THR A 346 -27.24 -35.28 13.93
CA THR A 346 -27.57 -34.12 13.09
C THR A 346 -27.24 -34.41 11.62
N GLU A 347 -27.81 -33.61 10.72
CA GLU A 347 -27.59 -33.68 9.29
C GLU A 347 -26.51 -32.69 8.83
N GLU A 348 -25.92 -32.97 7.67
CA GLU A 348 -24.87 -32.13 7.08
C GLU A 348 -25.34 -30.70 6.74
N SER A 349 -26.65 -30.48 6.64
CA SER A 349 -27.24 -29.16 6.38
C SER A 349 -26.87 -28.14 7.44
N GLU A 350 -26.77 -28.53 8.72
CA GLU A 350 -26.38 -27.60 9.79
C GLU A 350 -24.93 -27.10 9.63
N MET A 351 -24.02 -27.97 9.19
CA MET A 351 -22.65 -27.57 8.88
C MET A 351 -22.62 -26.62 7.68
N LYS A 352 -23.43 -26.89 6.64
CA LYS A 352 -23.54 -26.02 5.46
C LYS A 352 -24.03 -24.63 5.85
N GLU A 353 -25.06 -24.53 6.70
CA GLU A 353 -25.55 -23.24 7.19
C GLU A 353 -24.49 -22.45 7.99
N LEU A 354 -23.70 -23.13 8.83
CA LEU A 354 -22.60 -22.49 9.57
C LEU A 354 -21.53 -21.96 8.61
N ILE A 355 -21.20 -22.76 7.60
CA ILE A 355 -20.24 -22.42 6.53
C ILE A 355 -20.74 -21.25 5.69
N ASP A 356 -22.00 -21.22 5.29
CA ASP A 356 -22.52 -20.16 4.42
C ASP A 356 -22.60 -18.82 5.17
N LYS A 357 -22.82 -18.86 6.49
CA LYS A 357 -22.72 -17.68 7.37
C LYS A 357 -21.28 -17.21 7.58
N PHE A 358 -20.30 -18.07 7.38
CA PHE A 358 -18.88 -17.74 7.59
C PHE A 358 -18.45 -16.56 6.70
N ASP A 359 -18.72 -16.62 5.39
CA ASP A 359 -18.23 -15.58 4.46
C ASP A 359 -18.85 -14.20 4.72
N ILE A 360 -20.08 -14.16 5.24
CA ILE A 360 -20.87 -12.94 5.45
C ILE A 360 -20.54 -12.27 6.79
N ASP A 361 -20.57 -13.05 7.87
CA ASP A 361 -20.56 -12.51 9.24
C ASP A 361 -19.22 -12.70 9.96
N ASN A 362 -18.35 -13.62 9.50
CA ASN A 362 -17.14 -13.95 10.21
C ASN A 362 -16.06 -12.86 10.06
N PRO A 363 -15.54 -12.30 11.16
CA PRO A 363 -14.42 -11.35 11.12
C PRO A 363 -13.14 -11.89 10.49
N CYS A 364 -13.01 -13.21 10.42
CA CYS A 364 -11.87 -13.89 9.85
C CYS A 364 -12.04 -14.21 8.35
N SER A 365 -13.19 -13.91 7.74
CA SER A 365 -13.38 -14.12 6.30
C SER A 365 -12.55 -13.13 5.47
N GLU A 366 -12.17 -13.54 4.26
CA GLU A 366 -11.42 -12.70 3.33
C GLU A 366 -12.14 -11.38 3.04
N LEU A 367 -13.46 -11.44 2.79
CA LEU A 367 -14.30 -10.26 2.57
C LEU A 367 -14.29 -9.31 3.77
N SER A 368 -14.29 -9.84 4.99
CA SER A 368 -14.29 -9.05 6.22
C SER A 368 -12.95 -8.34 6.42
N ILE A 369 -11.83 -9.02 6.16
CA ILE A 369 -10.49 -8.43 6.22
C ILE A 369 -10.28 -7.38 5.12
N ASP A 370 -10.76 -7.64 3.91
CA ASP A 370 -10.67 -6.68 2.81
C ASP A 370 -11.53 -5.43 3.08
N ARG A 371 -12.74 -5.59 3.64
CA ARG A 371 -13.60 -4.48 4.08
C ARG A 371 -12.91 -3.66 5.16
N PHE A 372 -12.40 -4.32 6.20
CA PHE A 372 -11.68 -3.66 7.29
C PHE A 372 -10.45 -2.88 6.77
N SER A 373 -9.71 -3.46 5.83
CA SER A 373 -8.55 -2.82 5.21
C SER A 373 -8.94 -1.55 4.43
N LYS A 374 -10.11 -1.54 3.76
CA LYS A 374 -10.63 -0.36 3.06
C LYS A 374 -11.08 0.73 4.02
N GLU A 375 -11.80 0.38 5.07
CA GLU A 375 -12.23 1.31 6.13
C GLU A 375 -11.03 1.95 6.84
N ASN A 376 -9.96 1.18 7.03
CA ASN A 376 -8.73 1.61 7.70
C ASN A 376 -7.63 2.08 6.73
N ASN A 377 -7.96 2.37 5.47
CA ASN A 377 -6.97 2.79 4.47
C ASN A 377 -6.28 4.12 4.82
N HIS A 378 -6.92 4.94 5.66
CA HIS A 378 -6.34 6.17 6.20
C HIS A 378 -5.05 5.91 7.00
N VAL A 379 -4.93 4.77 7.68
CA VAL A 379 -3.70 4.38 8.40
C VAL A 379 -2.57 4.11 7.41
N LYS A 380 -2.85 3.40 6.30
CA LYS A 380 -1.87 3.14 5.24
C LYS A 380 -1.40 4.43 4.57
N THR A 381 -2.35 5.30 4.22
CA THR A 381 -2.04 6.59 3.57
C THR A 381 -1.22 7.50 4.48
N LYS A 382 -1.51 7.48 5.80
CA LYS A 382 -0.70 8.17 6.80
C LYS A 382 0.73 7.62 6.85
N ILE A 383 0.91 6.31 6.95
CA ILE A 383 2.23 5.66 6.95
C ILE A 383 3.02 6.03 5.68
N GLU A 384 2.39 6.02 4.50
CA GLU A 384 3.02 6.45 3.26
C GLU A 384 3.44 7.91 3.28
N THR A 385 2.62 8.79 3.89
CA THR A 385 2.93 10.21 4.04
C THR A 385 4.13 10.40 4.97
N LEU A 386 4.13 9.75 6.13
CA LEU A 386 5.25 9.80 7.08
C LEU A 386 6.55 9.29 6.46
N LYS A 387 6.52 8.19 5.70
CA LYS A 387 7.67 7.67 4.93
C LYS A 387 8.24 8.70 3.93
N LYS A 388 7.38 9.52 3.32
CA LYS A 388 7.80 10.56 2.36
C LYS A 388 8.32 11.82 3.05
N VAL A 389 7.72 12.20 4.17
CA VAL A 389 8.12 13.39 4.94
C VAL A 389 9.49 13.18 5.57
N SER A 390 9.67 12.07 6.27
CA SER A 390 10.91 11.80 6.98
C SER A 390 11.24 10.31 6.94
N PRO A 391 12.09 9.89 5.97
CA PRO A 391 12.62 8.53 5.95
C PRO A 391 13.36 8.18 7.25
N ASP A 392 14.08 9.17 7.82
CA ASP A 392 14.61 9.13 9.17
C ASP A 392 13.58 9.68 10.16
N ARG A 393 13.06 8.85 11.06
CA ARG A 393 11.92 9.20 11.93
C ARG A 393 12.26 10.26 12.99
N SER A 394 13.53 10.64 13.11
CA SER A 394 14.05 11.62 14.08
C SER A 394 13.38 13.01 14.03
N LEU A 395 12.77 13.39 12.89
CA LEU A 395 12.09 14.68 12.74
C LEU A 395 10.63 14.67 13.25
N LEU A 396 10.02 13.49 13.40
CA LEU A 396 8.61 13.34 13.76
C LEU A 396 8.42 13.49 15.28
N LEU A 397 7.59 14.44 15.69
CA LEU A 397 7.29 14.65 17.10
C LEU A 397 6.19 13.69 17.57
N THR A 398 6.50 12.86 18.56
CA THR A 398 5.57 11.89 19.15
C THR A 398 4.82 12.44 20.36
N GLN A 399 5.31 13.51 20.99
CA GLN A 399 4.71 14.21 22.11
C GLN A 399 5.00 15.71 21.98
N ILE A 400 4.00 16.55 22.23
CA ILE A 400 4.08 18.00 22.24
C ILE A 400 2.92 18.54 23.09
N ASP A 401 3.22 19.46 24.00
CA ASP A 401 2.22 20.14 24.82
C ASP A 401 1.76 21.44 24.13
N SER A 402 2.72 22.25 23.64
CA SER A 402 2.45 23.44 22.85
C SER A 402 3.53 23.69 21.78
N ILE A 403 3.18 24.46 20.74
CA ILE A 403 4.15 24.91 19.73
C ILE A 403 5.17 25.87 20.38
N ASP A 404 4.71 26.74 21.28
CA ASP A 404 5.55 27.68 22.01
C ASP A 404 6.67 26.99 22.79
N ASP A 405 6.38 25.86 23.46
CA ASP A 405 7.40 25.10 24.20
C ASP A 405 8.53 24.62 23.29
N ILE A 406 8.22 24.22 22.05
CA ILE A 406 9.26 23.84 21.08
C ILE A 406 10.13 25.04 20.74
N ILE A 407 9.51 26.18 20.46
CA ILE A 407 10.23 27.40 20.08
C ILE A 407 11.11 27.90 21.25
N LEU A 408 10.60 27.81 22.49
CA LEU A 408 11.35 28.17 23.69
C LEU A 408 12.53 27.22 23.97
N ASN A 409 12.35 25.92 23.72
CA ASN A 409 13.42 24.93 23.89
C ASN A 409 14.58 25.12 22.90
N PHE A 410 14.34 25.75 21.75
CA PHE A 410 15.33 26.02 20.70
C PHE A 410 15.52 27.53 20.49
N TYR A 411 15.64 28.30 21.57
CA TYR A 411 15.60 29.76 21.54
C TYR A 411 16.74 30.44 20.76
N ASP A 412 17.91 29.81 20.68
CA ASP A 412 19.07 30.31 19.92
C ASP A 412 19.01 29.90 18.43
N ASN A 413 18.07 29.02 18.06
CA ASN A 413 18.01 28.38 16.76
C ASN A 413 16.97 28.98 15.82
N GLU A 414 17.17 28.72 14.53
CA GLU A 414 16.13 28.88 13.51
C GLU A 414 15.28 27.61 13.47
N VAL A 415 13.99 27.72 13.77
CA VAL A 415 13.09 26.56 13.88
C VAL A 415 12.15 26.49 12.70
N TYR A 416 12.16 25.36 12.00
CA TYR A 416 11.27 25.05 10.89
C TYR A 416 10.32 23.91 11.29
N LEU A 417 9.02 24.20 11.34
CA LEU A 417 8.00 23.24 11.73
C LEU A 417 7.10 22.91 10.52
N LEU A 418 7.19 21.69 10.01
CA LEU A 418 6.27 21.21 8.99
C LEU A 418 5.01 20.66 9.65
N HIS A 419 3.86 21.28 9.38
CA HIS A 419 2.57 20.81 9.88
C HIS A 419 1.91 19.88 8.88
N ILE A 420 1.52 18.69 9.33
CA ILE A 420 0.84 17.68 8.51
C ILE A 420 -0.44 17.17 9.18
N CYS A 421 -1.39 16.72 8.36
CA CYS A 421 -2.61 16.06 8.78
C CYS A 421 -3.14 15.25 7.58
N GLU A 422 -3.63 14.04 7.83
CA GLU A 422 -4.17 13.17 6.80
C GLU A 422 -5.39 13.80 6.08
N ARG A 423 -6.19 14.62 6.79
CA ARG A 423 -7.34 15.33 6.19
C ARG A 423 -6.90 16.38 5.17
N TRP A 424 -5.78 17.08 5.40
CA TRP A 424 -5.27 18.10 4.47
C TRP A 424 -4.72 17.48 3.18
N SER A 425 -4.09 16.30 3.28
CA SER A 425 -3.65 15.52 2.11
C SER A 425 -4.81 15.24 1.14
N LYS A 426 -6.00 14.94 1.67
CA LYS A 426 -7.21 14.69 0.86
C LYS A 426 -7.79 15.98 0.26
N LYS A 427 -7.72 17.09 0.98
CA LYS A 427 -8.21 18.41 0.52
C LYS A 427 -7.31 18.99 -0.57
N ASN A 428 -5.98 18.98 -0.38
CA ASN A 428 -5.03 19.65 -1.26
C ASN A 428 -3.68 18.93 -1.36
N LYS A 429 -3.68 17.73 -1.96
CA LYS A 429 -2.47 16.93 -2.18
C LYS A 429 -1.34 17.69 -2.87
N ARG A 430 -1.67 18.64 -3.77
CA ARG A 430 -0.67 19.43 -4.51
C ARG A 430 0.09 20.37 -3.57
N ASN A 431 -0.60 21.05 -2.66
CA ASN A 431 0.03 21.93 -1.69
C ASN A 431 0.93 21.13 -0.73
N MET A 432 0.42 20.04 -0.17
CA MET A 432 1.20 19.17 0.71
C MET A 432 2.52 18.72 0.06
N LEU A 433 2.48 18.26 -1.20
CA LEU A 433 3.70 17.88 -1.94
C LEU A 433 4.66 19.06 -2.18
N LYS A 434 4.15 20.29 -2.39
CA LYS A 434 4.98 21.48 -2.53
C LYS A 434 5.69 21.82 -1.21
N GLN A 435 4.94 21.88 -0.12
CA GLN A 435 5.45 22.19 1.22
C GLN A 435 6.47 21.15 1.69
N MET A 436 6.18 19.85 1.50
CA MET A 436 7.13 18.78 1.80
C MET A 436 8.42 18.88 0.98
N ARG A 437 8.33 19.20 -0.32
CA ARG A 437 9.52 19.40 -1.15
C ARG A 437 10.33 20.61 -0.71
N PHE A 438 9.65 21.70 -0.36
CA PHE A 438 10.29 22.92 0.13
C PHE A 438 10.99 22.67 1.46
N PHE A 439 10.33 22.05 2.43
CA PHE A 439 10.91 21.65 3.72
C PHE A 439 12.16 20.77 3.54
N SER A 440 12.09 19.77 2.67
CA SER A 440 13.26 18.94 2.33
C SER A 440 14.39 19.74 1.68
N GLN A 441 14.06 20.70 0.80
CA GLN A 441 15.07 21.57 0.18
C GLN A 441 15.77 22.47 1.20
N LEU A 442 15.04 23.05 2.16
CA LEU A 442 15.62 23.84 3.25
C LEU A 442 16.64 23.01 4.04
N LYS A 443 16.24 21.80 4.45
CA LYS A 443 17.13 20.85 5.13
C LYS A 443 18.40 20.52 4.34
N THR A 444 18.30 20.36 3.01
CA THR A 444 19.48 20.05 2.17
C THR A 444 20.37 21.25 1.84
N LYS A 445 19.85 22.47 1.93
CA LYS A 445 20.60 23.71 1.64
C LYS A 445 21.36 24.21 2.86
N GLU A 446 20.94 23.83 4.07
CA GLU A 446 21.60 24.15 5.33
C GLU A 446 22.18 22.92 6.05
N PRO A 447 23.01 22.08 5.40
CA PRO A 447 23.56 20.90 6.07
C PRO A 447 24.64 21.25 7.11
N ASP A 448 25.19 22.47 7.08
CA ASP A 448 26.40 22.86 7.85
C ASP A 448 26.20 24.02 8.84
N ASN A 449 24.99 24.58 8.98
CA ASN A 449 24.72 25.61 9.99
C ASN A 449 24.16 24.93 11.23
N THR A 450 24.97 24.82 12.30
CA THR A 450 24.63 24.15 13.57
C THR A 450 23.43 24.77 14.31
N ASN A 451 22.78 25.78 13.73
CA ASN A 451 21.76 26.58 14.38
C ASN A 451 20.33 26.37 13.85
N SER A 452 20.10 25.51 12.86
CA SER A 452 18.75 25.26 12.31
C SER A 452 18.13 23.95 12.82
N ILE A 453 16.87 24.00 13.28
CA ILE A 453 16.13 22.86 13.83
C ILE A 453 14.91 22.56 12.95
N PHE A 454 14.82 21.34 12.47
CA PHE A 454 13.70 20.86 11.63
C PHE A 454 12.84 19.87 12.42
N ARG A 455 11.53 20.11 12.49
CA ARG A 455 10.56 19.18 13.10
C ARG A 455 9.29 19.08 12.29
N VAL A 456 8.56 17.98 12.50
CA VAL A 456 7.27 17.70 11.86
C VAL A 456 6.23 17.49 12.95
N ILE A 457 5.16 18.27 12.88
CA ILE A 457 4.02 18.19 13.78
C ILE A 457 2.87 17.52 13.03
N ASP A 458 2.43 16.39 13.55
CA ASP A 458 1.29 15.65 13.02
C ASP A 458 0.03 15.93 13.83
N HIS A 459 -0.89 16.68 13.21
CA HIS A 459 -2.13 17.14 13.83
C HIS A 459 -3.24 16.07 13.89
N ASP A 460 -3.02 14.86 13.38
CA ASP A 460 -3.88 13.73 13.77
C ASP A 460 -3.35 13.05 15.04
N LEU A 461 -2.03 13.08 15.30
CA LEU A 461 -1.44 12.53 16.52
C LEU A 461 -1.68 13.46 17.72
N HIS A 462 -1.59 14.77 17.48
CA HIS A 462 -1.75 15.83 18.47
C HIS A 462 -3.05 16.59 18.23
N SER A 463 -4.18 15.93 18.46
CA SER A 463 -5.51 16.50 18.19
C SER A 463 -5.86 17.70 19.07
N ASP A 464 -5.21 17.81 20.22
CA ASP A 464 -5.56 18.73 21.30
C ASP A 464 -4.73 20.03 21.25
N LEU A 465 -3.85 20.20 20.26
CA LEU A 465 -3.13 21.45 20.03
C LEU A 465 -4.09 22.56 19.59
N ASP A 466 -4.09 23.68 20.31
CA ASP A 466 -4.94 24.84 20.03
C ASP A 466 -4.59 25.51 18.69
N GLU A 467 -3.30 25.58 18.36
CA GLU A 467 -2.80 26.18 17.12
C GLU A 467 -2.77 25.16 15.97
N ARG A 468 -3.81 25.19 15.13
CA ARG A 468 -3.96 24.28 14.00
C ARG A 468 -4.19 25.01 12.67
N PRO A 469 -3.27 24.91 11.69
CA PRO A 469 -3.48 25.51 10.38
C PRO A 469 -4.60 24.81 9.59
N GLU A 470 -5.12 25.47 8.56
CA GLU A 470 -6.19 24.91 7.71
C GLU A 470 -5.69 23.97 6.60
N ASP A 471 -4.38 23.97 6.33
CA ASP A 471 -3.71 23.17 5.30
C ASP A 471 -2.26 22.87 5.74
N CYS A 472 -1.57 22.00 5.00
CA CYS A 472 -0.16 21.72 5.19
C CYS A 472 0.67 22.99 4.89
N VAL A 473 1.52 23.37 5.85
CA VAL A 473 2.33 24.59 5.84
C VAL A 473 3.64 24.37 6.61
N VAL A 474 4.64 25.20 6.33
CA VAL A 474 5.88 25.26 7.09
C VAL A 474 5.89 26.54 7.91
N TYR A 475 5.92 26.42 9.24
CA TYR A 475 6.15 27.58 10.11
C TYR A 475 7.66 27.82 10.22
N TYR A 476 8.03 29.09 10.34
CA TYR A 476 9.39 29.54 10.60
C TYR A 476 9.40 30.42 11.85
N ALA A 477 10.27 30.10 12.80
CA ALA A 477 10.39 30.81 14.07
C ALA A 477 11.86 31.11 14.38
N THR A 478 12.09 32.28 14.99
CA THR A 478 13.39 32.72 15.51
C THR A 478 13.20 33.51 16.79
N HIS A 479 14.19 33.54 17.69
CA HIS A 479 14.22 34.47 18.82
C HIS A 479 12.92 34.51 19.68
N ARG A 480 12.32 33.33 19.93
CA ARG A 480 11.09 33.14 20.73
C ARG A 480 9.77 33.57 20.07
N SER A 481 9.75 33.86 18.77
CA SER A 481 8.52 34.17 18.03
C SER A 481 8.42 33.41 16.72
N ILE A 482 7.17 33.09 16.34
CA ILE A 482 6.86 32.63 14.99
C ILE A 482 6.93 33.84 14.07
N GLU A 483 7.88 33.82 13.14
CA GLU A 483 8.09 34.86 12.13
C GLU A 483 7.17 34.66 10.92
N SER A 484 6.80 33.41 10.63
CA SER A 484 5.92 33.07 9.52
C SER A 484 5.11 31.80 9.81
N HIS A 485 3.81 31.86 9.50
CA HIS A 485 2.89 30.73 9.56
C HIS A 485 2.71 30.03 8.19
N ASP A 486 3.33 30.57 7.12
CA ASP A 486 3.46 29.88 5.82
C ASP A 486 4.74 30.36 5.12
N PHE A 487 5.86 29.79 5.54
CA PHE A 487 7.18 30.23 5.09
C PHE A 487 7.39 30.01 3.59
N LEU A 488 6.76 29.00 3.00
CA LEU A 488 6.81 28.82 1.54
C LEU A 488 6.12 29.99 0.84
N HIS A 489 4.91 30.35 1.26
CA HIS A 489 4.20 31.48 0.70
C HIS A 489 5.00 32.78 0.88
N ASP A 490 5.51 33.04 2.08
CA ASP A 490 6.24 34.28 2.39
C ASP A 490 7.60 34.35 1.68
N SER A 491 8.26 33.21 1.45
CA SER A 491 9.50 33.15 0.67
C SER A 491 9.25 33.37 -0.83
N LEU A 492 8.12 32.90 -1.36
CA LEU A 492 7.69 33.19 -2.74
C LEU A 492 7.22 34.63 -2.91
N ALA A 493 6.68 35.23 -1.85
CA ALA A 493 6.27 36.63 -1.77
C ALA A 493 7.44 37.62 -1.65
N LYS A 494 8.71 37.17 -1.75
CA LYS A 494 9.88 38.04 -1.78
C LYS A 494 10.56 37.97 -3.15
N LEU A 495 10.82 39.12 -3.76
CA LEU A 495 11.65 39.19 -4.96
C LEU A 495 13.10 38.85 -4.62
N SER A 496 13.68 37.89 -5.33
CA SER A 496 15.12 37.62 -5.23
C SER A 496 15.95 38.77 -5.81
N ARG A 497 17.19 38.95 -5.31
CA ARG A 497 18.12 39.97 -5.85
C ARG A 497 18.38 39.83 -7.35
N SER A 498 18.38 38.61 -7.88
CA SER A 498 18.56 38.36 -9.32
C SER A 498 17.35 38.84 -10.13
N GLN A 499 16.12 38.65 -9.62
CA GLN A 499 14.90 39.17 -10.25
C GLN A 499 14.87 40.70 -10.22
N ILE A 500 15.22 41.32 -9.09
CA ILE A 500 15.33 42.78 -8.96
C ILE A 500 16.33 43.32 -9.97
N SER A 501 17.56 42.78 -9.98
CA SER A 501 18.62 43.17 -10.90
C SER A 501 18.20 43.01 -12.38
N SER A 502 17.54 41.90 -12.73
CA SER A 502 17.07 41.66 -14.08
C SER A 502 16.03 42.68 -14.54
N ILE A 503 15.05 43.00 -13.69
CA ILE A 503 13.98 43.94 -14.03
C ILE A 503 14.53 45.37 -14.17
N LEU A 504 15.39 45.79 -13.23
CA LEU A 504 16.01 47.13 -13.26
C LEU A 504 16.97 47.29 -14.45
N LYS A 505 17.73 46.24 -14.81
CA LYS A 505 18.61 46.26 -15.98
C LYS A 505 17.84 46.44 -17.29
N GLN A 506 16.66 45.83 -17.39
CA GLN A 506 15.78 45.97 -18.56
C GLN A 506 15.02 47.29 -18.58
N ASN A 507 14.89 47.97 -17.43
CA ASN A 507 14.10 49.19 -17.27
C ASN A 507 14.87 50.25 -16.44
N PRO A 508 15.84 50.95 -17.05
CA PRO A 508 16.74 51.87 -16.32
C PRO A 508 16.05 53.08 -15.68
N SER A 509 14.81 53.38 -16.07
CA SER A 509 14.00 54.48 -15.54
C SER A 509 13.17 54.10 -14.31
N LEU A 510 13.11 52.82 -13.95
CA LEU A 510 12.38 52.33 -12.79
C LEU A 510 13.28 52.36 -11.55
N ALA A 511 12.85 53.01 -10.48
CA ALA A 511 13.58 52.96 -9.21
C ALA A 511 13.28 51.65 -8.47
N GLU A 512 14.28 51.11 -7.77
CA GLU A 512 14.13 49.87 -6.98
C GLU A 512 13.03 49.98 -5.92
N ARG A 513 12.90 51.15 -5.28
CA ARG A 513 11.84 51.42 -4.31
C ARG A 513 10.45 51.22 -4.91
N ASP A 514 10.22 51.74 -6.11
CA ASP A 514 8.92 51.68 -6.76
C ASP A 514 8.63 50.25 -7.26
N LEU A 515 9.67 49.51 -7.68
CA LEU A 515 9.56 48.08 -8.01
C LEU A 515 9.10 47.25 -6.80
N LEU A 516 9.67 47.51 -5.62
CA LEU A 516 9.30 46.81 -4.39
C LEU A 516 7.88 47.19 -3.92
N GLU A 517 7.48 48.45 -4.06
CA GLU A 517 6.10 48.90 -3.80
C GLU A 517 5.11 48.18 -4.72
N TRP A 518 5.41 48.09 -6.02
CA TRP A 518 4.55 47.43 -6.98
C TRP A 518 4.46 45.92 -6.75
N HIS A 519 5.55 45.31 -6.26
CA HIS A 519 5.54 43.91 -5.85
C HIS A 519 4.63 43.69 -4.63
N ALA A 520 4.72 44.56 -3.63
CA ALA A 520 3.85 44.50 -2.46
C ALA A 520 2.37 44.65 -2.84
N ASP A 521 2.05 45.58 -3.74
CA ASP A 521 0.69 45.76 -4.26
C ASP A 521 0.21 44.51 -5.02
N PHE A 522 1.07 43.91 -5.86
CA PHE A 522 0.75 42.69 -6.60
C PHE A 522 0.45 41.52 -5.67
N MET A 523 1.27 41.30 -4.64
CA MET A 523 1.07 40.23 -3.67
C MET A 523 -0.17 40.46 -2.79
N LYS A 524 -0.52 41.72 -2.52
CA LYS A 524 -1.74 42.07 -1.80
C LYS A 524 -3.01 41.71 -2.57
N GLU A 525 -3.01 41.95 -3.89
CA GLU A 525 -4.17 41.63 -4.75
C GLU A 525 -4.15 40.17 -5.23
N HIS A 526 -2.97 39.57 -5.34
CA HIS A 526 -2.74 38.20 -5.79
C HIS A 526 -1.78 37.45 -4.86
N PRO A 527 -2.24 37.00 -3.67
CA PRO A 527 -1.40 36.34 -2.67
C PRO A 527 -0.65 35.11 -3.20
N SER A 528 -1.23 34.38 -4.16
CA SER A 528 -0.59 33.25 -4.83
C SER A 528 0.73 33.58 -5.57
N GLY A 529 1.05 34.87 -5.78
CA GLY A 529 2.18 35.32 -6.60
C GLY A 529 2.00 35.08 -8.10
N GLU A 530 0.82 34.62 -8.51
CA GLU A 530 0.47 34.25 -9.88
C GLU A 530 -0.93 34.77 -10.22
N LEU A 531 -1.06 35.46 -11.36
CA LEU A 531 -2.32 35.92 -11.92
C LEU A 531 -2.83 34.96 -13.00
N SER A 532 -4.02 34.39 -12.79
CA SER A 532 -4.64 33.47 -13.75
C SER A 532 -5.33 34.23 -14.89
N LYS A 533 -5.58 33.54 -16.00
CA LYS A 533 -6.27 34.11 -17.16
C LYS A 533 -7.69 34.60 -16.83
N ASN A 534 -8.43 33.86 -16.00
CA ASN A 534 -9.78 34.23 -15.62
C ASN A 534 -9.77 35.47 -14.71
N ASP A 535 -8.87 35.50 -13.73
CA ASP A 535 -8.72 36.65 -12.83
C ASP A 535 -8.30 37.90 -13.61
N PHE A 536 -7.40 37.74 -14.59
CA PHE A 536 -7.00 38.83 -15.49
C PHE A 536 -8.18 39.40 -16.28
N ILE A 537 -9.03 38.55 -16.86
CA ILE A 537 -10.26 38.99 -17.57
C ILE A 537 -11.22 39.69 -16.62
N THR A 538 -11.43 39.15 -15.42
CA THR A 538 -12.34 39.72 -14.42
C THR A 538 -11.88 41.10 -13.96
N GLU A 539 -10.60 41.27 -13.65
CA GLU A 539 -10.06 42.57 -13.22
C GLU A 539 -10.07 43.61 -14.35
N PHE A 540 -9.70 43.20 -15.57
CA PHE A 540 -9.70 44.09 -16.72
C PHE A 540 -11.13 44.49 -17.16
N GLY A 541 -12.09 43.57 -17.03
CA GLY A 541 -13.50 43.80 -17.41
C GLY A 541 -14.21 44.86 -16.57
N LYS A 542 -13.80 45.08 -15.31
CA LYS A 542 -14.36 46.14 -14.45
C LYS A 542 -14.19 47.55 -15.04
N LEU A 543 -13.24 47.73 -15.95
CA LEU A 543 -12.83 49.03 -16.48
C LEU A 543 -13.57 49.40 -17.78
N PHE A 544 -14.14 48.40 -18.45
CA PHE A 544 -14.94 48.56 -19.65
C PHE A 544 -16.34 47.97 -19.45
N PRO A 545 -17.16 48.53 -18.53
CA PRO A 545 -18.47 47.95 -18.16
C PRO A 545 -19.49 47.92 -19.30
N ARG A 546 -19.19 48.57 -20.44
CA ARG A 546 -20.04 48.62 -21.65
C ARG A 546 -19.46 47.83 -22.84
N GLY A 547 -18.25 47.28 -22.74
CA GLY A 547 -17.55 46.57 -23.82
C GLY A 547 -17.30 45.09 -23.52
N ASN A 548 -16.85 44.33 -24.52
CA ASN A 548 -16.41 42.94 -24.31
C ASN A 548 -14.88 42.89 -24.13
N SER A 549 -14.44 42.72 -22.89
CA SER A 549 -13.02 42.69 -22.53
C SER A 549 -12.36 41.32 -22.72
N ALA A 550 -13.13 40.23 -22.78
CA ALA A 550 -12.59 38.87 -22.73
C ALA A 550 -11.68 38.57 -23.94
N ASN A 551 -12.11 38.95 -25.14
CA ASN A 551 -11.34 38.75 -26.37
C ASN A 551 -10.03 39.55 -26.35
N TYR A 552 -10.09 40.84 -26.01
CA TYR A 552 -8.89 41.67 -25.90
C TYR A 552 -7.93 41.18 -24.82
N CYS A 553 -8.46 40.77 -23.65
CA CYS A 553 -7.67 40.18 -22.57
C CYS A 553 -6.94 38.91 -23.02
N ASN A 554 -7.53 38.09 -23.88
CA ASN A 554 -6.85 36.90 -24.42
C ASN A 554 -5.60 37.28 -25.22
N HIS A 555 -5.69 38.31 -26.07
CA HIS A 555 -4.55 38.81 -26.83
C HIS A 555 -3.46 39.35 -25.88
N VAL A 556 -3.83 40.23 -24.96
CA VAL A 556 -2.88 40.81 -23.99
C VAL A 556 -2.23 39.74 -23.11
N PHE A 557 -3.01 38.81 -22.57
CA PHE A 557 -2.52 37.73 -21.73
C PHE A 557 -1.52 36.85 -22.49
N SER A 558 -1.80 36.52 -23.75
CA SER A 558 -0.90 35.72 -24.60
C SER A 558 0.43 36.43 -24.90
N THR A 559 0.44 37.77 -24.96
CA THR A 559 1.66 38.56 -25.16
C THR A 559 2.54 38.57 -23.90
N ILE A 560 1.93 38.57 -22.71
CA ILE A 560 2.66 38.58 -21.43
C ILE A 560 3.13 37.17 -21.06
N ASP A 561 2.32 36.14 -21.31
CA ASP A 561 2.62 34.73 -21.07
C ASP A 561 3.27 34.08 -22.30
N SER A 562 4.41 34.62 -22.74
CA SER A 562 5.10 34.22 -23.98
C SER A 562 5.58 32.76 -23.99
N ASP A 563 5.80 32.17 -22.82
CA ASP A 563 6.15 30.75 -22.59
C ASP A 563 4.91 29.83 -22.52
N LYS A 564 3.70 30.37 -22.64
CA LYS A 564 2.42 29.63 -22.57
C LYS A 564 2.24 28.84 -21.27
N GLY A 565 2.73 29.39 -20.15
CA GLY A 565 2.61 28.78 -18.82
C GLY A 565 1.19 28.82 -18.24
N GLY A 566 0.27 29.56 -18.86
CA GLY A 566 -1.11 29.75 -18.44
C GLY A 566 -1.28 30.69 -17.26
N LYS A 567 -0.19 31.31 -16.79
CA LYS A 567 -0.15 32.16 -15.58
C LYS A 567 0.89 33.27 -15.70
N ILE A 568 0.54 34.47 -15.23
CA ILE A 568 1.43 35.64 -15.22
C ILE A 568 2.03 35.79 -13.81
N THR A 569 3.35 35.70 -13.70
CA THR A 569 4.10 36.03 -12.46
C THR A 569 4.45 37.51 -12.42
N PHE A 570 4.81 38.04 -11.25
CA PHE A 570 5.21 39.45 -11.13
C PHE A 570 6.37 39.84 -12.07
N VAL A 571 7.33 38.95 -12.30
CA VAL A 571 8.45 39.21 -13.22
C VAL A 571 7.96 39.35 -14.67
N LYS A 572 7.13 38.41 -15.14
CA LYS A 572 6.53 38.47 -16.49
C LYS A 572 5.69 39.74 -16.65
N TYR A 573 4.94 40.06 -15.62
CA TYR A 573 4.15 41.28 -15.53
C TYR A 573 5.02 42.53 -15.68
N MET A 574 6.12 42.64 -14.92
CA MET A 574 7.02 43.80 -14.96
C MET A 574 7.74 43.94 -16.30
N SER A 575 8.11 42.83 -16.94
CA SER A 575 8.69 42.86 -18.29
C SER A 575 7.73 43.42 -19.35
N ALA A 576 6.42 43.32 -19.16
CA ALA A 576 5.43 43.88 -20.08
C ALA A 576 5.05 45.34 -19.75
N VAL A 577 4.96 45.70 -18.47
CA VAL A 577 4.45 47.01 -18.02
C VAL A 577 5.53 48.07 -17.87
N ALA A 578 6.71 47.72 -17.37
CA ALA A 578 7.78 48.69 -17.12
C ALA A 578 8.26 49.45 -18.39
N PRO A 579 8.29 48.85 -19.60
CA PRO A 579 8.64 49.57 -20.83
C PRO A 579 7.60 50.62 -21.29
N MET A 580 6.40 50.65 -20.70
CA MET A 580 5.27 51.46 -21.16
C MET A 580 5.19 52.88 -20.54
N GLN A 581 6.22 53.30 -19.81
CA GLN A 581 6.35 54.64 -19.20
C GLN A 581 6.11 55.78 -20.22
N PRO A 582 5.66 56.97 -19.79
CA PRO A 582 5.33 58.09 -20.68
C PRO A 582 6.51 58.49 -21.60
N GLY A 583 6.28 58.58 -22.92
CA GLY A 583 7.19 59.28 -23.84
C GLY A 583 7.86 58.46 -24.95
N ASN A 584 7.69 57.13 -25.04
CA ASN A 584 8.30 56.33 -26.12
C ASN A 584 7.24 55.69 -27.05
N LEU A 585 6.87 56.40 -28.13
CA LEU A 585 5.90 55.95 -29.13
C LEU A 585 6.30 54.62 -29.80
N LYS A 586 7.58 54.46 -30.12
CA LYS A 586 8.13 53.27 -30.80
C LYS A 586 8.00 52.00 -29.96
N THR A 587 8.26 52.09 -28.66
CA THR A 587 8.08 50.95 -27.73
C THR A 587 6.61 50.56 -27.59
N ARG A 588 5.69 51.52 -27.61
CA ARG A 588 4.24 51.27 -27.54
C ARG A 588 3.72 50.59 -28.81
N LEU A 589 4.12 51.09 -29.97
CA LEU A 589 3.79 50.47 -31.26
C LEU A 589 4.36 49.05 -31.39
N SER A 590 5.54 48.80 -30.81
CA SER A 590 6.12 47.46 -30.73
C SER A 590 5.28 46.47 -29.92
N LEU A 591 4.60 46.94 -28.87
CA LEU A 591 3.74 46.11 -28.03
C LEU A 591 2.38 45.86 -28.70
N ILE A 592 1.82 46.87 -29.37
CA ILE A 592 0.61 46.71 -30.19
C ILE A 592 0.86 45.69 -31.31
N PHE A 593 2.02 45.77 -31.97
CA PHE A 593 2.44 44.77 -32.96
C PHE A 593 2.45 43.35 -32.38
N ALA A 594 3.02 43.17 -31.19
CA ALA A 594 3.07 41.86 -30.53
C ALA A 594 1.69 41.34 -30.08
N GLN A 595 0.71 42.22 -29.83
CA GLN A 595 -0.67 41.85 -29.53
C GLN A 595 -1.46 41.43 -30.78
N CYS A 596 -1.18 42.09 -31.92
CA CYS A 596 -1.73 41.71 -33.23
C CYS A 596 -1.17 40.35 -33.71
N ASP A 597 0.13 40.11 -33.49
CA ASP A 597 0.86 38.91 -33.92
C ASP A 597 0.66 37.73 -32.97
N HIS A 598 -0.58 37.28 -32.81
CA HIS A 598 -0.97 36.23 -31.87
C HIS A 598 -0.32 34.85 -32.12
N ASP A 599 0.26 34.60 -33.30
CA ASP A 599 0.99 33.36 -33.64
C ASP A 599 2.52 33.50 -33.53
N GLY A 600 3.03 34.70 -33.19
CA GLY A 600 4.44 34.98 -32.94
C GLY A 600 5.36 34.89 -34.15
N ARG A 601 4.81 34.97 -35.37
CA ARG A 601 5.57 34.84 -36.63
C ARG A 601 6.36 36.09 -37.02
N GLN A 602 6.35 37.12 -36.19
CA GLN A 602 6.97 38.43 -36.41
C GLN A 602 6.45 39.13 -37.69
N ASN A 603 5.21 38.81 -38.08
CA ASN A 603 4.60 39.37 -39.27
C ASN A 603 3.07 39.45 -39.17
N ILE A 604 2.47 40.54 -39.66
CA ILE A 604 1.03 40.78 -39.57
C ILE A 604 0.42 40.85 -40.98
N ASP A 605 -0.50 39.95 -41.30
CA ASP A 605 -1.30 40.01 -42.53
C ASP A 605 -2.58 40.86 -42.35
N ALA A 606 -3.29 41.10 -43.45
CA ALA A 606 -4.55 41.85 -43.44
C ALA A 606 -5.60 41.26 -42.49
N THR A 607 -5.66 39.92 -42.41
CA THR A 607 -6.65 39.21 -41.61
C THR A 607 -6.37 39.37 -40.11
N LYS A 608 -5.10 39.29 -39.70
CA LYS A 608 -4.65 39.54 -38.33
C LYS A 608 -4.94 40.98 -37.90
N LEU A 609 -4.66 41.96 -38.76
CA LEU A 609 -4.97 43.37 -38.49
C LEU A 609 -6.47 43.60 -38.30
N VAL A 610 -7.30 43.09 -39.23
CA VAL A 610 -8.76 43.26 -39.16
C VAL A 610 -9.30 42.65 -37.86
N LYS A 611 -8.93 41.41 -37.55
CA LYS A 611 -9.36 40.74 -36.31
C LYS A 611 -8.95 41.51 -35.06
N PHE A 612 -7.72 42.03 -35.01
CA PHE A 612 -7.28 42.80 -33.86
C PHE A 612 -8.04 44.13 -33.74
N LEU A 613 -8.30 44.83 -34.84
CA LEU A 613 -9.09 46.07 -34.86
C LEU A 613 -10.56 45.83 -34.45
N GLU A 614 -11.14 44.69 -34.85
CA GLU A 614 -12.48 44.26 -34.39
C GLU A 614 -12.47 44.06 -32.87
N VAL A 615 -11.48 43.35 -32.33
CA VAL A 615 -11.33 43.12 -30.88
C VAL A 615 -11.13 44.44 -30.10
N VAL A 616 -10.40 45.41 -30.67
CA VAL A 616 -10.25 46.75 -30.08
C VAL A 616 -11.58 47.52 -30.10
N ALA A 617 -12.37 47.42 -31.18
CA ALA A 617 -13.68 48.04 -31.28
C ALA A 617 -14.72 47.40 -30.33
N GLU A 618 -14.71 46.07 -30.19
CA GLU A 618 -15.53 45.31 -29.22
C GLU A 618 -15.27 45.76 -27.78
N LEU A 619 -14.00 46.03 -27.45
CA LEU A 619 -13.61 46.52 -26.13
C LEU A 619 -14.18 47.93 -25.84
N GLN A 620 -14.22 48.81 -26.84
CA GLN A 620 -14.67 50.20 -26.67
C GLN A 620 -16.20 50.37 -26.71
N HIS A 621 -16.87 49.62 -27.58
CA HIS A 621 -18.26 49.88 -27.95
C HIS A 621 -19.19 48.65 -27.86
N GLY A 622 -18.65 47.47 -27.54
CA GLY A 622 -19.39 46.20 -27.47
C GLY A 622 -19.60 45.55 -28.84
N GLU A 623 -19.93 44.25 -28.86
CA GLU A 623 -20.04 43.42 -30.08
C GLU A 623 -20.99 43.99 -31.15
N LYS A 624 -22.04 44.72 -30.76
CA LYS A 624 -23.04 45.27 -31.68
C LYS A 624 -22.59 46.52 -32.44
N ALA A 625 -21.40 47.06 -32.15
CA ALA A 625 -20.91 48.33 -32.69
C ALA A 625 -19.64 48.17 -33.57
N VAL A 626 -19.24 46.93 -33.89
CA VAL A 626 -18.05 46.64 -34.68
C VAL A 626 -18.30 46.94 -36.16
N ASP A 627 -17.66 47.97 -36.69
CA ASP A 627 -17.63 48.26 -38.13
C ASP A 627 -16.44 47.55 -38.81
N THR A 628 -16.66 46.29 -39.18
CA THR A 628 -15.70 45.47 -39.92
C THR A 628 -15.28 46.10 -41.26
N ALA A 629 -16.14 46.91 -41.90
CA ALA A 629 -15.79 47.54 -43.17
C ALA A 629 -14.70 48.62 -42.99
N SER A 630 -14.82 49.43 -41.93
CA SER A 630 -13.78 50.39 -41.54
C SER A 630 -12.47 49.71 -41.14
N ALA A 631 -12.52 48.60 -40.38
CA ALA A 631 -11.32 47.83 -40.02
C ALA A 631 -10.59 47.28 -41.25
N ARG A 632 -11.34 46.78 -42.25
CA ARG A 632 -10.77 46.30 -43.54
C ARG A 632 -10.14 47.43 -44.35
N LEU A 633 -10.74 48.61 -44.36
CA LEU A 633 -10.19 49.80 -45.02
C LEU A 633 -8.85 50.22 -44.40
N VAL A 634 -8.76 50.24 -43.07
CA VAL A 634 -7.52 50.54 -42.35
C VAL A 634 -6.44 49.50 -42.66
N ALA A 635 -6.76 48.21 -42.53
CA ALA A 635 -5.80 47.13 -42.78
C ALA A 635 -5.30 47.11 -44.23
N LYS A 636 -6.21 47.33 -45.21
CA LYS A 636 -5.86 47.46 -46.63
C LYS A 636 -4.97 48.67 -46.87
N GLY A 637 -5.31 49.83 -46.30
CA GLY A 637 -4.52 51.05 -46.44
C GLY A 637 -3.11 50.94 -45.85
N MET A 638 -2.94 50.23 -44.73
CA MET A 638 -1.61 49.99 -44.13
C MET A 638 -0.72 49.12 -45.03
N LEU A 639 -1.29 48.11 -45.71
CA LEU A 639 -0.54 47.26 -46.65
C LEU A 639 -0.21 47.99 -47.96
N GLU A 640 -1.17 48.74 -48.50
CA GLU A 640 -0.99 49.54 -49.71
C GLU A 640 0.05 50.65 -49.54
N TYR A 641 0.21 51.20 -48.32
CA TYR A 641 1.22 52.21 -48.00
C TYR A 641 2.65 51.78 -48.38
N PHE A 642 2.96 50.48 -48.29
CA PHE A 642 4.24 49.91 -48.70
C PHE A 642 4.19 49.20 -50.07
N GLY A 643 3.14 49.41 -50.85
CA GLY A 643 2.94 48.76 -52.16
C GLY A 643 2.77 47.25 -52.07
N LYS A 644 2.27 46.74 -50.94
CA LYS A 644 2.07 45.30 -50.71
C LYS A 644 0.66 44.88 -51.13
N SER A 645 0.57 43.71 -51.79
CA SER A 645 -0.72 43.07 -52.09
C SER A 645 -1.37 42.54 -50.79
N GLN A 646 -2.68 42.27 -50.82
CA GLN A 646 -3.44 41.80 -49.66
C GLN A 646 -2.93 40.47 -49.06
N ASP A 647 -2.16 39.69 -49.82
CA ASP A 647 -1.59 38.40 -49.40
C ASP A 647 -0.20 38.53 -48.74
N LYS A 648 0.35 39.74 -48.64
CA LYS A 648 1.66 40.00 -48.02
C LYS A 648 1.50 40.47 -46.56
N THR A 649 2.59 40.35 -45.79
CA THR A 649 2.62 40.69 -44.36
C THR A 649 3.43 41.96 -44.11
N LEU A 650 3.11 42.66 -43.01
CA LEU A 650 3.88 43.77 -42.44
C LEU A 650 4.89 43.25 -41.41
N THR A 651 6.13 43.72 -41.48
CA THR A 651 7.11 43.55 -40.41
C THR A 651 6.88 44.56 -39.28
N LYS A 652 7.54 44.36 -38.15
CA LYS A 652 7.47 45.25 -37.00
C LYS A 652 7.88 46.68 -37.36
N GLU A 653 8.97 46.83 -38.12
CA GLU A 653 9.50 48.13 -38.54
C GLU A 653 8.54 48.86 -39.48
N GLU A 654 7.94 48.14 -40.43
CA GLU A 654 6.96 48.71 -41.37
C GLU A 654 5.68 49.13 -40.66
N PHE A 655 5.18 48.33 -39.72
CA PHE A 655 4.01 48.67 -38.91
C PHE A 655 4.24 49.93 -38.08
N ILE A 656 5.40 50.02 -37.40
CA ILE A 656 5.79 51.20 -36.62
C ILE A 656 5.88 52.43 -37.53
N GLN A 657 6.58 52.31 -38.66
CA GLN A 657 6.78 53.41 -39.60
C GLN A 657 5.45 53.93 -40.17
N CYS A 658 4.53 53.02 -40.54
CA CYS A 658 3.19 53.39 -41.03
C CYS A 658 2.42 54.22 -39.99
N CYS A 659 2.46 53.78 -38.73
CA CYS A 659 1.80 54.43 -37.60
C CYS A 659 2.46 55.76 -37.19
N GLU A 660 3.77 55.91 -37.39
CA GLU A 660 4.51 57.14 -37.07
C GLU A 660 4.32 58.24 -38.12
N GLN A 661 4.18 57.84 -39.39
CA GLN A 661 4.13 58.74 -40.56
C GLN A 661 2.71 59.20 -40.92
N ASP A 662 1.68 58.39 -40.70
CA ASP A 662 0.30 58.77 -40.97
C ASP A 662 -0.61 58.44 -39.78
N TYR A 663 -1.11 59.51 -39.16
CA TYR A 663 -1.95 59.44 -37.99
C TYR A 663 -3.27 58.68 -38.24
N LYS A 664 -3.77 58.62 -39.47
CA LYS A 664 -5.01 57.87 -39.78
C LYS A 664 -4.89 56.37 -39.50
N PHE A 665 -3.67 55.83 -39.57
CA PHE A 665 -3.36 54.44 -39.26
C PHE A 665 -3.10 54.21 -37.78
N LEU A 666 -2.83 55.28 -37.03
CA LEU A 666 -2.64 55.26 -35.58
C LEU A 666 -3.96 55.31 -34.82
N VAL A 667 -4.91 56.11 -35.31
CA VAL A 667 -6.23 56.36 -34.69
C VAL A 667 -6.97 55.08 -34.27
N PRO A 668 -7.07 54.04 -35.11
CA PRO A 668 -7.86 52.85 -34.78
C PRO A 668 -7.28 52.04 -33.61
N PHE A 669 -6.00 52.20 -33.32
CA PHE A 669 -5.34 51.55 -32.19
C PHE A 669 -5.48 52.37 -30.90
N LEU A 670 -5.92 53.64 -30.97
CA LEU A 670 -6.08 54.48 -29.80
C LEU A 670 -7.29 54.05 -28.98
N LEU A 671 -7.02 53.57 -27.77
CA LEU A 671 -8.04 53.41 -26.75
C LEU A 671 -8.48 54.79 -26.24
N ILE A 672 -9.41 55.45 -26.94
CA ILE A 672 -9.96 56.74 -26.54
C ILE A 672 -10.86 56.53 -25.31
N THR A 673 -10.27 56.61 -24.13
CA THR A 673 -11.04 56.77 -22.89
C THR A 673 -11.39 58.25 -22.72
N LYS A 674 -12.42 58.72 -23.44
CA LYS A 674 -12.99 60.03 -23.14
C LYS A 674 -13.58 59.99 -21.72
N SER A 675 -12.92 60.72 -20.80
CA SER A 675 -13.50 61.44 -19.65
C SER A 675 -13.56 60.85 -18.23
N LYS A 676 -12.97 59.70 -17.86
CA LYS A 676 -13.04 59.26 -16.43
C LYS A 676 -11.80 58.64 -15.77
N LEU A 677 -10.63 58.59 -16.43
CA LEU A 677 -9.41 58.09 -15.78
C LEU A 677 -8.66 59.14 -14.93
N CYS A 678 -9.08 60.40 -14.94
CA CYS A 678 -8.29 61.48 -14.31
C CYS A 678 -8.54 61.67 -12.79
N SER A 679 -9.61 61.11 -12.20
CA SER A 679 -9.99 61.42 -10.80
C SER A 679 -10.19 60.22 -9.87
N LEU A 680 -10.02 58.98 -10.33
CA LEU A 680 -10.20 57.76 -9.51
C LEU A 680 -8.97 56.80 -9.53
N CYS A 681 -7.93 57.11 -10.30
CA CYS A 681 -6.88 56.16 -10.69
C CYS A 681 -5.67 56.07 -9.76
N SER A 682 -5.86 56.13 -8.44
CA SER A 682 -4.74 56.17 -7.48
C SER A 682 -4.66 55.03 -6.46
N PHE A 683 -5.50 54.00 -6.50
CA PHE A 683 -5.61 53.10 -5.34
C PHE A 683 -5.56 51.56 -5.55
N THR A 684 -5.42 51.01 -6.76
CA THR A 684 -5.26 49.55 -6.95
C THR A 684 -4.27 49.17 -8.06
N PHE A 685 -3.59 48.03 -7.93
CA PHE A 685 -2.63 47.48 -8.89
C PHE A 685 -3.30 47.27 -10.27
N GLY A 686 -4.53 46.77 -10.30
CA GLY A 686 -5.37 46.71 -11.52
C GLY A 686 -5.56 48.05 -12.26
N MET A 687 -5.54 49.18 -11.56
CA MET A 687 -5.72 50.52 -12.18
C MET A 687 -4.40 51.15 -12.66
N ARG A 688 -3.24 50.83 -12.02
CA ARG A 688 -1.90 51.22 -12.51
C ARG A 688 -1.56 50.51 -13.83
N ILE A 689 -1.99 49.25 -13.99
CA ILE A 689 -1.96 48.51 -15.27
C ILE A 689 -2.64 49.31 -16.38
N LEU A 690 -3.85 49.78 -16.10
CA LEU A 690 -4.67 50.40 -17.12
C LEU A 690 -4.13 51.75 -17.58
N ARG A 691 -3.62 52.58 -16.66
CA ARG A 691 -3.00 53.87 -17.04
C ARG A 691 -1.81 53.68 -17.99
N THR A 692 -1.12 52.55 -17.88
CA THR A 692 0.10 52.26 -18.63
C THR A 692 -0.18 51.49 -19.92
N MET A 693 -1.15 50.56 -19.93
CA MET A 693 -1.55 49.78 -21.12
C MET A 693 -2.64 50.46 -21.98
N THR A 694 -3.60 51.17 -21.37
CA THR A 694 -4.68 51.89 -22.10
C THR A 694 -4.38 53.36 -22.35
N GLY A 695 -3.26 53.87 -21.82
CA GLY A 695 -2.66 55.14 -22.24
C GLY A 695 -2.06 55.06 -23.64
N ILE A 696 -2.85 54.56 -24.60
CA ILE A 696 -2.48 54.49 -26.00
C ILE A 696 -2.46 55.93 -26.50
N ILE A 697 -1.21 56.40 -26.60
CA ILE A 697 -0.75 57.72 -27.05
C ILE A 697 -1.43 58.84 -26.28
N ASP A 698 -0.68 59.34 -25.30
CA ASP A 698 -0.99 60.55 -24.55
C ASP A 698 -1.58 61.61 -25.50
N VAL A 699 -2.75 62.15 -25.17
CA VAL A 699 -3.40 63.20 -25.96
C VAL A 699 -2.42 64.36 -26.21
N LYS A 700 -1.42 64.55 -25.33
CA LYS A 700 -0.32 65.51 -25.53
C LYS A 700 0.61 65.19 -26.71
N ILE A 701 0.91 63.91 -26.99
CA ILE A 701 1.69 63.50 -28.18
C ILE A 701 0.89 63.80 -29.45
N LEU A 702 -0.41 63.56 -29.35
CA LEU A 702 -1.42 63.78 -30.38
C LEU A 702 -1.60 65.28 -30.71
N GLU A 703 -1.69 66.13 -29.68
CA GLU A 703 -1.73 67.59 -29.77
C GLU A 703 -0.41 68.20 -30.29
N SER A 704 0.73 67.57 -30.01
CA SER A 704 2.05 68.02 -30.52
C SER A 704 2.28 67.74 -32.00
N LYS A 705 1.57 66.76 -32.58
CA LYS A 705 1.66 66.38 -34.01
C LYS A 705 0.49 66.89 -34.87
N LEU A 706 -0.59 67.37 -34.25
CA LEU A 706 -1.74 68.01 -34.92
C LEU A 706 -1.58 69.54 -35.09
N LYS A 707 -0.53 70.13 -34.53
CA LYS A 707 -0.01 71.45 -34.91
C LYS A 707 1.05 71.30 -35.98
#